data_AF-A0A452YX51-F1
#
_entry.id   AF-A0A452YX51-F1
#
_cell.length_a   1.000
_cell.length_b   1.000
_cell.length_c   1.000
_cell.angle_alpha   90.00
_cell.angle_beta   90.00
_cell.angle_gamma   90.00
#
_symmetry.space_group_name_H-M   'P 1'
#
loop_
_entity.id
_entity.type
_entity.pdbx_description
1 polymer ?
#
loop_
_entity_poly.entity_id
_entity_poly.type
_entity_poly.pdbx_seq_one_letter_code
_entity_poly.pdbx_strand_id
1 'polypeptide(L)'
;MVQREIPRNLLFWLWLLKSLGVSNWTCYRLVYLLFSAMCVCYLCHLLYAAMGFLLISGFMLQALDKCRESPPDDWPAPAYVLVGREDLATAKMGSARKETGFGNNDNLTSISVPYMLHLQPVTVPTASDVPTSEVLNSEDTDAVYRSVEDGMEHIFTSTTQLRYGRDLRLNEVRRLLCSARPVAIQTSTNPTASDQDLQQQQLWNFAQRTTALPFGRGAFTLATTYTLLTEALVFPKIILAGRLPAQQNATVNLDLSTRSVSEFSSWAEFHNGVAAGLRLAPFQEKMLRTWIQYNRPSEPNFTHAGLLLAFGLHEHLRVLTMTDAYRYLSQEHDITTLGLLLGLATSHRGTMHPAISKMLYFHVPSRHPSSTPELELPTLLQSAAVMGIGLLYEGSAHALTMKILLGEIGRRSGGDNVLEREGYAVAAGSALGFVALGRGSDAFGFMDTFLDRLFEYIGSKEVYHEKFLNATIAADDQSGNTGQMMDGSQINVDVTAPGAIIALALIFLKAESEEIAARLSIPDTHFDLQYVRPDFVMLRIIARNLILWSRIQPSIDWIGSQIPETIKVGVFSMSEEAIDCDEFDAEALFQAYINIVTGACIAIGLKYAGSRNGDAQELLYSYTVHFLNEIKHVSVQTPSILPKGLLQYVDRGTLELCLHLIALSLSVVMAGSGQLQTFRLLRYLRGRSSAEGQVNYGLQMAVSLAIGFLFLGGGTHSFSTSNSAIAALLITLYPRLPTGPNDNRCHLQAFRHLYVIATEPRRVQTVDVDTGLPVYCPLEVTVAETEYYDETNYCDVTPCLLPERSVLKNVRVCGPRYWPQLIKITPEDKPWWRSGDKTDPDPFNGGVLYIKRKVGSCSYSDDPIGCQSLLSRAMHEVCDTPSTSCSTQLNRASHSSFRVDQLVSTFSANPSLIAFAKLCCESWKDRQVLYSV
;
A
#
# COMPACT_ATOMS: atom_id res chain seq x y z
N MET A 1 -56.18 -35.68 -16.94
CA MET A 1 -55.70 -35.40 -18.32
C MET A 1 -54.88 -34.12 -18.25
N VAL A 2 -53.58 -34.18 -18.01
CA VAL A 2 -52.55 -34.37 -19.05
C VAL A 2 -51.47 -35.32 -18.51
N GLN A 3 -51.39 -36.54 -19.06
CA GLN A 3 -50.15 -37.33 -19.04
C GLN A 3 -49.13 -36.55 -19.86
N ARG A 4 -48.20 -35.84 -19.21
CA ARG A 4 -46.98 -35.42 -19.89
C ARG A 4 -46.02 -36.60 -19.83
N GLU A 5 -45.85 -37.25 -20.98
CA GLU A 5 -44.80 -38.23 -21.19
C GLU A 5 -43.46 -37.64 -20.72
N ILE A 6 -42.82 -38.29 -19.76
CA ILE A 6 -41.38 -38.16 -19.57
C ILE A 6 -40.78 -38.50 -20.95
N PRO A 7 -39.97 -37.64 -21.57
CA PRO A 7 -39.47 -37.91 -22.91
C PRO A 7 -38.77 -39.27 -22.87
N ARG A 8 -39.22 -40.22 -23.71
CA ARG A 8 -38.63 -41.58 -23.82
C ARG A 8 -37.12 -41.54 -23.97
N ASN A 9 -36.58 -40.43 -24.49
CA ASN A 9 -35.16 -40.13 -24.54
C ASN A 9 -34.49 -40.18 -23.16
N LEU A 10 -35.08 -39.67 -22.07
CA LEU A 10 -34.43 -39.66 -20.74
C LEU A 10 -34.25 -41.07 -20.17
N LEU A 11 -35.27 -41.93 -20.29
CA LEU A 11 -35.20 -43.34 -19.87
C LEU A 11 -34.22 -44.15 -20.75
N PHE A 12 -34.19 -43.86 -22.05
CA PHE A 12 -33.23 -44.47 -22.97
C PHE A 12 -31.78 -44.04 -22.66
N TRP A 13 -31.55 -42.75 -22.37
CA TRP A 13 -30.24 -42.24 -21.95
C TRP A 13 -29.80 -42.80 -20.59
N LEU A 14 -30.70 -42.92 -19.61
CA LEU A 14 -30.42 -43.55 -18.31
C LEU A 14 -30.09 -45.06 -18.45
N TRP A 15 -30.76 -45.77 -19.36
CA TRP A 15 -30.46 -47.17 -19.66
C TRP A 15 -29.13 -47.33 -20.42
N LEU A 16 -28.85 -46.45 -21.39
CA LEU A 16 -27.60 -46.42 -22.14
C LEU A 16 -26.39 -46.12 -21.24
N LEU A 17 -26.54 -45.17 -20.31
CA LEU A 17 -25.54 -44.80 -19.29
C LEU A 17 -25.23 -45.95 -18.32
N LYS A 18 -26.25 -46.75 -17.98
CA LYS A 18 -26.07 -47.97 -17.18
C LYS A 18 -25.28 -49.06 -17.92
N SER A 19 -25.33 -49.09 -19.25
CA SER A 19 -24.65 -50.10 -20.07
C SER A 19 -23.20 -49.76 -20.43
N LEU A 20 -22.82 -48.47 -20.45
CA LEU A 20 -21.57 -48.02 -21.07
C LEU A 20 -20.38 -47.84 -20.11
N GLY A 21 -20.56 -47.98 -18.80
CA GLY A 21 -19.50 -47.66 -17.84
C GLY A 21 -19.25 -46.15 -17.78
N VAL A 22 -19.48 -45.55 -16.62
CA VAL A 22 -19.61 -44.09 -16.48
C VAL A 22 -18.26 -43.39 -16.65
N SER A 23 -18.01 -42.80 -17.82
CA SER A 23 -16.92 -41.84 -18.02
C SER A 23 -17.30 -40.47 -17.44
N ASN A 24 -16.34 -39.67 -16.97
CA ASN A 24 -16.62 -38.35 -16.36
C ASN A 24 -17.48 -37.44 -17.27
N TRP A 25 -17.32 -37.56 -18.59
CA TRP A 25 -18.09 -36.82 -19.58
C TRP A 25 -19.60 -37.11 -19.56
N THR A 26 -19.98 -38.34 -19.17
CA THR A 26 -21.38 -38.75 -19.07
C THR A 26 -22.11 -38.20 -17.84
N CYS A 27 -21.40 -37.98 -16.73
CA CYS A 27 -21.96 -37.36 -15.52
C CYS A 27 -22.34 -35.89 -15.76
N TYR A 28 -21.47 -35.12 -16.42
CA TYR A 28 -21.73 -33.69 -16.67
C TYR A 28 -22.95 -33.46 -17.57
N ARG A 29 -23.09 -34.26 -18.64
CA ARG A 29 -24.27 -34.22 -19.51
C ARG A 29 -25.55 -34.61 -18.77
N LEU A 30 -25.49 -35.61 -17.88
CA LEU A 30 -26.65 -36.00 -17.08
C LEU A 30 -27.12 -34.84 -16.18
N VAL A 31 -26.21 -34.16 -15.47
CA VAL A 31 -26.56 -33.01 -14.60
C VAL A 31 -27.08 -31.83 -15.42
N TYR A 32 -26.47 -31.54 -16.57
CA TYR A 32 -26.94 -30.49 -17.49
C TYR A 32 -28.32 -30.81 -18.09
N LEU A 33 -28.57 -32.08 -18.44
CA LEU A 33 -29.88 -32.56 -18.91
C LEU A 33 -30.92 -32.52 -17.80
N LEU A 34 -30.55 -32.86 -16.56
CA LEU A 34 -31.42 -32.70 -15.39
C LEU A 34 -31.79 -31.24 -15.20
N PHE A 35 -30.84 -30.31 -15.24
CA PHE A 35 -31.12 -28.88 -15.20
C PHE A 35 -32.06 -28.44 -16.34
N SER A 36 -31.76 -28.85 -17.58
CA SER A 36 -32.57 -28.52 -18.75
C SER A 36 -34.00 -29.08 -18.65
N ALA A 37 -34.16 -30.24 -18.00
CA ALA A 37 -35.44 -30.86 -17.71
C ALA A 37 -36.14 -30.23 -16.48
N MET A 38 -35.39 -29.68 -15.52
CA MET A 38 -35.88 -29.07 -14.27
C MET A 38 -36.52 -27.68 -14.44
N CYS A 39 -36.61 -27.13 -15.66
CA CYS A 39 -37.67 -26.17 -15.99
C CYS A 39 -39.09 -26.77 -15.83
N VAL A 40 -39.20 -28.08 -15.56
CA VAL A 40 -40.44 -28.76 -15.24
C VAL A 40 -40.22 -29.66 -14.00
N CYS A 41 -40.78 -29.22 -12.87
CA CYS A 41 -41.08 -29.98 -11.64
C CYS A 41 -40.02 -30.13 -10.53
N TYR A 42 -40.43 -29.61 -9.37
CA TYR A 42 -40.07 -29.87 -7.96
C TYR A 42 -40.11 -31.38 -7.55
N LEU A 43 -39.50 -32.29 -8.32
CA LEU A 43 -39.74 -33.73 -8.17
C LEU A 43 -38.65 -34.54 -7.47
N CYS A 44 -37.52 -33.96 -7.02
CA CYS A 44 -36.49 -34.76 -6.32
C CYS A 44 -36.95 -35.24 -4.93
N HIS A 45 -37.79 -34.49 -4.21
CA HIS A 45 -38.32 -34.93 -2.92
C HIS A 45 -39.50 -35.93 -3.04
N LEU A 46 -40.20 -35.97 -4.17
CA LEU A 46 -41.37 -36.85 -4.37
C LEU A 46 -41.01 -38.27 -4.88
N LEU A 47 -39.76 -38.50 -5.31
CA LEU A 47 -39.31 -39.78 -5.89
C LEU A 47 -38.84 -40.83 -4.85
N TYR A 48 -38.97 -40.53 -3.56
CA TYR A 48 -38.47 -41.38 -2.46
C TYR A 48 -39.28 -42.66 -2.18
N ALA A 49 -40.40 -42.90 -2.87
CA ALA A 49 -41.43 -43.85 -2.42
C ALA A 49 -41.45 -45.25 -3.09
N ALA A 50 -40.49 -45.64 -3.94
CA ALA A 50 -40.51 -46.99 -4.54
C ALA A 50 -39.11 -47.62 -4.69
N MET A 51 -38.96 -48.89 -4.29
CA MET A 51 -37.68 -49.63 -4.25
C MET A 51 -36.91 -49.70 -5.59
N GLY A 52 -37.58 -49.55 -6.74
CA GLY A 52 -36.92 -49.44 -8.06
C GLY A 52 -36.20 -48.11 -8.31
N PHE A 53 -36.57 -47.05 -7.57
CA PHE A 53 -35.99 -45.71 -7.69
C PHE A 53 -34.81 -45.45 -6.76
N LEU A 54 -34.56 -46.31 -5.75
CA LEU A 54 -33.37 -46.20 -4.89
C LEU A 54 -32.06 -46.36 -5.67
N LEU A 55 -32.03 -47.27 -6.66
CA LEU A 55 -30.88 -47.42 -7.56
C LEU A 55 -30.69 -46.18 -8.42
N ILE A 56 -31.77 -45.66 -9.03
CA ILE A 56 -31.73 -44.47 -9.89
C ILE A 56 -31.32 -43.23 -9.08
N SER A 57 -31.86 -43.08 -7.88
CA SER A 57 -31.49 -42.04 -6.92
C SER A 57 -30.02 -42.16 -6.49
N GLY A 58 -29.54 -43.38 -6.24
CA GLY A 58 -28.13 -43.65 -5.91
C GLY A 58 -27.19 -43.26 -7.06
N PHE A 59 -27.52 -43.62 -8.31
CA PHE A 59 -26.75 -43.19 -9.49
C PHE A 59 -26.78 -41.67 -9.68
N MET A 60 -27.92 -41.02 -9.44
CA MET A 60 -28.03 -39.56 -9.52
C MET A 60 -27.21 -38.86 -8.45
N LEU A 61 -27.26 -39.33 -7.20
CA LEU A 61 -26.43 -38.80 -6.11
C LEU A 61 -24.94 -38.98 -6.41
N GLN A 62 -24.53 -40.15 -6.89
CA GLN A 62 -23.15 -40.40 -7.29
C GLN A 62 -22.69 -39.50 -8.45
N ALA A 63 -23.58 -39.21 -9.41
CA ALA A 63 -23.28 -38.28 -10.50
C ALA A 63 -23.17 -36.84 -9.99
N LEU A 64 -24.04 -36.41 -9.07
CA LEU A 64 -23.97 -35.09 -8.42
C LEU A 64 -22.69 -34.96 -7.59
N ASP A 65 -22.29 -35.98 -6.83
CA ASP A 65 -21.07 -35.97 -6.02
C ASP A 65 -19.81 -35.88 -6.90
N LYS A 66 -19.72 -36.68 -7.98
CA LYS A 66 -18.63 -36.55 -8.96
C LYS A 66 -18.60 -35.16 -9.61
N CYS A 67 -19.76 -34.60 -9.92
CA CYS A 67 -19.85 -33.25 -10.46
C CYS A 67 -19.49 -32.16 -9.42
N ARG A 68 -19.69 -32.42 -8.12
CA ARG A 68 -19.34 -31.49 -7.04
C ARG A 68 -17.84 -31.32 -6.88
N GLU A 69 -17.07 -32.40 -7.08
CA GLU A 69 -15.61 -32.40 -7.00
C GLU A 69 -14.95 -31.51 -8.05
N SER A 70 -15.45 -31.57 -9.29
CA SER A 70 -14.90 -30.80 -10.42
C SER A 70 -16.02 -30.37 -11.39
N PRO A 71 -16.84 -29.37 -11.03
CA PRO A 71 -17.89 -28.89 -11.91
C PRO A 71 -17.28 -28.13 -13.11
N PRO A 72 -17.86 -28.22 -14.32
CA PRO A 72 -17.43 -27.43 -15.49
C PRO A 72 -17.57 -25.92 -15.27
N ASP A 73 -16.70 -25.12 -15.92
CA ASP A 73 -16.64 -23.65 -15.77
C ASP A 73 -17.76 -22.89 -16.53
N ASP A 74 -18.43 -23.56 -17.46
CA ASP A 74 -19.43 -23.02 -18.37
C ASP A 74 -20.88 -23.20 -17.88
N TRP A 75 -21.07 -23.70 -16.65
CA TRP A 75 -22.40 -23.91 -16.09
C TRP A 75 -23.12 -22.62 -15.68
N PRO A 76 -24.46 -22.57 -15.84
CA PRO A 76 -25.26 -21.47 -15.33
C PRO A 76 -25.37 -21.54 -13.79
N ALA A 77 -25.56 -20.39 -13.14
CA ALA A 77 -25.59 -20.30 -11.67
C ALA A 77 -26.56 -21.30 -10.98
N PRO A 78 -27.78 -21.57 -11.49
CA PRO A 78 -28.67 -22.56 -10.89
C PRO A 78 -28.13 -24.01 -10.94
N ALA A 79 -27.32 -24.36 -11.94
CA ALA A 79 -26.71 -25.70 -12.02
C ALA A 79 -25.66 -25.91 -10.92
N TYR A 80 -24.88 -24.86 -10.61
CA TYR A 80 -23.96 -24.90 -9.47
C TYR A 80 -24.70 -25.02 -8.13
N VAL A 81 -25.83 -24.33 -7.96
CA VAL A 81 -26.68 -24.47 -6.77
C VAL A 81 -27.22 -25.89 -6.64
N LEU A 82 -27.66 -26.52 -7.74
CA LEU A 82 -28.17 -27.90 -7.74
C LEU A 82 -27.11 -28.91 -7.25
N VAL A 83 -25.85 -28.71 -7.65
CA VAL A 83 -24.74 -29.56 -7.21
C VAL A 83 -24.27 -29.21 -5.78
N GLY A 84 -24.71 -28.08 -5.23
CA GLY A 84 -24.29 -27.59 -3.91
C GLY A 84 -22.92 -26.92 -3.94
N ARG A 85 -22.63 -26.19 -5.02
CA ARG A 85 -21.45 -25.33 -5.24
C ARG A 85 -21.85 -23.86 -5.38
N GLU A 86 -22.49 -23.32 -4.35
CA GLU A 86 -22.99 -21.94 -4.29
C GLU A 86 -21.86 -20.90 -4.36
N ASP A 87 -20.62 -21.29 -4.06
CA ASP A 87 -19.38 -20.53 -4.30
C ASP A 87 -19.22 -20.14 -5.78
N LEU A 88 -19.38 -21.11 -6.69
CA LEU A 88 -19.30 -20.85 -8.13
C LEU A 88 -20.56 -20.13 -8.65
N ALA A 89 -21.73 -20.39 -8.05
CA ALA A 89 -22.96 -19.70 -8.39
C ALA A 89 -22.90 -18.21 -8.05
N THR A 90 -22.38 -17.87 -6.88
CA THR A 90 -22.24 -16.48 -6.41
C THR A 90 -21.19 -15.72 -7.22
N ALA A 91 -20.10 -16.38 -7.64
CA ALA A 91 -19.14 -15.80 -8.57
C ALA A 91 -19.79 -15.41 -9.92
N LYS A 92 -20.67 -16.26 -10.49
CA LYS A 92 -21.41 -15.97 -11.74
C LYS A 92 -22.52 -14.93 -11.56
N MET A 93 -23.18 -14.88 -10.40
CA MET A 93 -24.26 -13.92 -10.11
C MET A 93 -23.76 -12.54 -9.65
N GLY A 94 -22.47 -12.39 -9.36
CA GLY A 94 -21.87 -11.16 -8.79
C GLY A 94 -22.11 -9.88 -9.58
N SER A 95 -22.50 -9.97 -10.86
CA SER A 95 -22.87 -8.82 -11.69
C SER A 95 -24.28 -8.24 -11.37
N ALA A 96 -25.19 -9.02 -10.75
CA ALA A 96 -26.60 -8.62 -10.57
C ALA A 96 -27.01 -8.21 -9.14
N ARG A 97 -26.15 -8.41 -8.11
CA ARG A 97 -26.55 -8.28 -6.69
C ARG A 97 -26.09 -7.01 -5.95
N LYS A 98 -25.40 -6.07 -6.59
CA LYS A 98 -24.83 -4.88 -5.92
C LYS A 98 -25.78 -3.66 -5.80
N GLU A 99 -27.08 -3.81 -6.01
CA GLU A 99 -28.05 -2.71 -5.79
C GLU A 99 -28.48 -2.52 -4.32
N THR A 100 -27.99 -3.34 -3.39
CA THR A 100 -28.24 -3.15 -1.95
C THR A 100 -26.94 -3.18 -1.14
N GLY A 101 -26.42 -1.98 -0.87
CA GLY A 101 -25.52 -1.53 0.19
C GLY A 101 -24.54 -2.50 0.85
N PHE A 102 -23.24 -2.30 0.61
CA PHE A 102 -22.19 -2.63 1.57
C PHE A 102 -21.88 -1.37 2.40
N GLY A 103 -22.65 -1.15 3.46
CA GLY A 103 -22.39 -0.15 4.50
C GLY A 103 -22.60 -0.79 5.87
N ASN A 104 -21.59 -0.71 6.74
CA ASN A 104 -21.57 -1.12 8.15
C ASN A 104 -22.31 -2.43 8.50
N ASN A 105 -21.58 -3.54 8.49
CA ASN A 105 -22.04 -4.84 8.96
C ASN A 105 -22.04 -4.94 10.50
N ASP A 106 -22.82 -4.09 11.16
CA ASP A 106 -23.33 -4.38 12.51
C ASP A 106 -24.78 -4.91 12.48
N ASN A 107 -25.46 -4.98 11.32
CA ASN A 107 -26.87 -5.39 11.24
C ASN A 107 -27.22 -6.28 10.01
N LEU A 108 -26.37 -7.23 9.62
CA LEU A 108 -26.69 -8.20 8.56
C LEU A 108 -27.12 -9.58 9.12
N THR A 109 -28.14 -9.58 9.98
CA THR A 109 -28.81 -10.80 10.47
C THR A 109 -30.10 -11.15 9.72
N SER A 110 -30.47 -10.44 8.64
CA SER A 110 -31.83 -10.51 8.09
C SER A 110 -32.06 -11.38 6.84
N ILE A 111 -31.08 -12.17 6.38
CA ILE A 111 -31.32 -13.23 5.36
C ILE A 111 -30.64 -14.54 5.77
N SER A 112 -30.66 -14.88 7.05
CA SER A 112 -30.39 -16.24 7.51
C SER A 112 -31.71 -16.98 7.66
N VAL A 113 -31.77 -18.19 7.10
CA VAL A 113 -32.90 -19.09 7.35
C VAL A 113 -32.96 -19.32 8.88
N PRO A 114 -34.15 -19.33 9.52
CA PRO A 114 -34.29 -19.26 10.99
C PRO A 114 -33.55 -20.31 11.83
N TYR A 115 -32.95 -21.33 11.22
CA TYR A 115 -32.19 -22.39 11.89
C TYR A 115 -30.68 -22.09 12.07
N MET A 116 -30.16 -20.93 11.63
CA MET A 116 -28.71 -20.62 11.62
C MET A 116 -28.19 -19.71 12.76
N LEU A 117 -28.99 -19.44 13.79
CA LEU A 117 -28.72 -18.49 14.89
C LEU A 117 -27.55 -18.84 15.84
N HIS A 118 -26.65 -19.78 15.52
CA HIS A 118 -25.60 -20.26 16.46
C HIS A 118 -24.16 -20.05 16.00
N LEU A 119 -23.93 -19.39 14.87
CA LEU A 119 -22.57 -19.08 14.42
C LEU A 119 -22.25 -17.63 14.81
N GLN A 120 -21.46 -17.48 15.87
CA GLN A 120 -20.92 -16.18 16.25
C GLN A 120 -19.90 -15.72 15.19
N PRO A 121 -19.80 -14.41 14.90
CA PRO A 121 -18.68 -13.85 14.17
C PRO A 121 -17.37 -14.32 14.80
N VAL A 122 -16.30 -14.45 14.01
CA VAL A 122 -14.96 -14.76 14.54
C VAL A 122 -14.51 -13.60 15.43
N THR A 123 -14.86 -13.65 16.71
CA THR A 123 -14.35 -12.77 17.76
C THR A 123 -13.15 -13.46 18.40
N VAL A 124 -11.95 -13.08 17.98
CA VAL A 124 -10.78 -13.21 18.86
C VAL A 124 -11.03 -12.23 20.01
N PRO A 125 -10.92 -12.62 21.29
CA PRO A 125 -11.31 -11.77 22.41
C PRO A 125 -10.61 -10.42 22.30
N THR A 126 -11.39 -9.39 22.00
CA THR A 126 -11.00 -8.00 22.15
C THR A 126 -10.99 -7.68 23.63
N ALA A 127 -10.08 -6.79 24.05
CA ALA A 127 -10.13 -6.19 25.38
C ALA A 127 -11.37 -5.27 25.60
N SER A 128 -12.36 -5.30 24.69
CA SER A 128 -13.60 -4.52 24.74
C SER A 128 -14.83 -5.33 25.16
N ASP A 129 -14.78 -6.66 25.14
CA ASP A 129 -15.97 -7.50 25.35
C ASP A 129 -16.00 -8.11 26.76
N VAL A 130 -15.80 -7.27 27.77
CA VAL A 130 -16.18 -7.59 29.15
C VAL A 130 -17.56 -6.96 29.39
N PRO A 131 -18.61 -7.74 29.74
CA PRO A 131 -19.91 -7.18 30.09
C PRO A 131 -19.74 -6.18 31.25
N THR A 132 -20.37 -5.02 31.10
CA THR A 132 -20.16 -3.79 31.88
C THR A 132 -20.61 -3.88 33.35
N SER A 133 -20.65 -5.05 33.96
CA SER A 133 -21.22 -5.26 35.30
C SER A 133 -20.30 -5.91 36.33
N GLU A 134 -19.09 -6.37 36.01
CA GLU A 134 -18.24 -7.07 37.02
C GLU A 134 -16.75 -6.70 36.99
N VAL A 135 -16.42 -5.44 36.70
CA VAL A 135 -15.10 -4.85 37.03
C VAL A 135 -15.31 -3.53 37.77
N LEU A 136 -16.02 -3.60 38.89
CA LEU A 136 -15.91 -2.60 39.95
C LEU A 136 -15.02 -3.25 41.00
N ASN A 137 -13.70 -2.99 40.93
CA ASN A 137 -12.73 -2.96 42.05
C ASN A 137 -11.26 -3.05 41.57
N SER A 138 -10.88 -2.26 40.58
CA SER A 138 -9.47 -1.90 40.38
C SER A 138 -9.40 -0.45 39.89
N GLU A 139 -8.87 0.43 40.74
CA GLU A 139 -8.62 1.84 40.44
C GLU A 139 -7.50 1.98 39.39
N ASP A 140 -7.81 1.74 38.12
CA ASP A 140 -6.92 2.09 37.00
C ASP A 140 -7.31 3.46 36.44
N THR A 141 -6.41 4.41 36.64
CA THR A 141 -6.48 5.83 36.26
C THR A 141 -6.43 6.07 34.73
N ASP A 142 -6.42 5.01 33.91
CA ASP A 142 -6.42 5.07 32.43
C ASP A 142 -7.83 5.17 31.80
N ALA A 143 -8.90 5.15 32.61
CA ALA A 143 -10.28 5.23 32.12
C ALA A 143 -10.65 6.61 31.52
N VAL A 144 -9.90 7.68 31.81
CA VAL A 144 -10.21 9.05 31.36
C VAL A 144 -9.83 9.30 29.88
N TYR A 145 -8.97 8.48 29.28
CA TYR A 145 -8.48 8.67 27.90
C TYR A 145 -9.20 7.86 26.81
N ARG A 146 -10.34 7.23 27.13
CA ARG A 146 -11.05 6.32 26.20
C ARG A 146 -11.82 6.96 25.02
N SER A 147 -11.70 8.27 24.77
CA SER A 147 -12.44 8.92 23.64
C SER A 147 -11.65 9.95 22.83
N VAL A 148 -10.32 9.94 22.82
CA VAL A 148 -9.57 10.83 21.92
C VAL A 148 -9.56 10.26 20.51
N GLU A 149 -10.25 10.94 19.59
CA GLU A 149 -10.24 10.65 18.16
C GLU A 149 -8.84 10.92 17.56
N ASP A 150 -8.12 9.85 17.25
CA ASP A 150 -6.80 9.88 16.62
C ASP A 150 -6.86 9.64 15.10
N GLY A 151 -8.05 9.33 14.59
CA GLY A 151 -8.36 9.15 13.17
C GLY A 151 -7.99 7.78 12.62
N MET A 152 -7.67 6.81 13.49
CA MET A 152 -7.28 5.45 13.12
C MET A 152 -8.20 4.37 13.74
N GLU A 153 -9.34 4.77 14.31
CA GLU A 153 -10.27 3.90 15.04
C GLU A 153 -10.83 2.78 14.17
N HIS A 154 -11.17 3.14 12.93
CA HIS A 154 -11.83 2.29 11.95
C HIS A 154 -10.93 1.19 11.35
N ILE A 155 -9.62 1.17 11.68
CA ILE A 155 -8.69 0.19 11.11
C ILE A 155 -8.91 -1.22 11.65
N PHE A 156 -9.53 -1.36 12.83
CA PHE A 156 -9.83 -2.63 13.48
C PHE A 156 -11.14 -3.19 12.94
N THR A 157 -11.07 -3.86 11.80
CA THR A 157 -12.18 -4.59 11.17
C THR A 157 -12.00 -6.10 11.36
N SER A 158 -13.04 -6.88 11.13
CA SER A 158 -12.94 -8.36 11.14
C SER A 158 -11.86 -8.86 10.17
N THR A 159 -11.69 -8.21 9.02
CA THR A 159 -10.62 -8.52 8.05
C THR A 159 -9.21 -8.25 8.59
N THR A 160 -8.97 -7.09 9.21
CA THR A 160 -7.64 -6.78 9.75
C THR A 160 -7.32 -7.63 10.99
N GLN A 161 -8.33 -8.01 11.77
CA GLN A 161 -8.20 -9.00 12.84
C GLN A 161 -7.85 -10.40 12.30
N LEU A 162 -8.43 -10.86 11.18
CA LEU A 162 -7.99 -12.11 10.58
C LEU A 162 -6.51 -12.05 10.17
N ARG A 163 -6.08 -10.95 9.55
CA ARG A 163 -4.70 -10.86 9.07
C ARG A 163 -3.66 -10.67 10.17
N TYR A 164 -3.95 -9.82 11.16
CA TYR A 164 -2.99 -9.37 12.16
C TYR A 164 -3.40 -9.64 13.61
N GLY A 165 -4.53 -10.31 13.86
CA GLY A 165 -5.06 -10.54 15.21
C GLY A 165 -4.30 -11.58 16.04
N ARG A 166 -3.29 -12.24 15.47
CA ARG A 166 -2.39 -13.14 16.22
C ARG A 166 -1.40 -12.37 17.11
N ASP A 167 -1.15 -11.09 16.82
CA ASP A 167 -0.32 -10.24 17.65
C ASP A 167 -0.89 -8.82 17.73
N LEU A 168 -0.19 -7.95 18.48
CA LEU A 168 -0.64 -6.57 18.72
C LEU A 168 0.05 -5.58 17.78
N ARG A 169 0.55 -6.00 16.60
CA ARG A 169 1.35 -5.11 15.74
C ARG A 169 0.54 -3.89 15.27
N LEU A 170 -0.74 -4.05 14.94
CA LEU A 170 -1.59 -2.91 14.54
C LEU A 170 -1.80 -1.91 15.68
N ASN A 171 -1.96 -2.40 16.92
CA ASN A 171 -2.06 -1.53 18.10
C ASN A 171 -0.79 -0.72 18.29
N GLU A 172 0.37 -1.36 18.09
CA GLU A 172 1.66 -0.68 18.16
C GLU A 172 1.81 0.33 17.02
N VAL A 173 1.44 0.01 15.78
CA VAL A 173 1.46 0.97 14.65
C VAL A 173 0.59 2.19 14.96
N ARG A 174 -0.65 1.99 15.42
CA ARG A 174 -1.54 3.07 15.85
C ARG A 174 -0.89 3.94 16.93
N ARG A 175 -0.26 3.31 17.93
CA ARG A 175 0.48 4.03 18.98
C ARG A 175 1.67 4.84 18.44
N LEU A 176 2.39 4.29 17.46
CA LEU A 176 3.55 4.96 16.84
C LEU A 176 3.16 6.09 15.87
N LEU A 177 1.98 6.03 15.24
CA LEU A 177 1.51 7.05 14.29
C LEU A 177 0.49 8.03 14.90
N CYS A 178 0.19 7.90 16.20
CA CYS A 178 -0.72 8.80 16.91
C CYS A 178 -0.06 10.16 17.18
N SER A 179 -0.64 11.22 16.63
CA SER A 179 -0.27 12.62 16.91
C SER A 179 -1.25 13.32 17.87
N ALA A 180 -2.35 12.67 18.25
CA ALA A 180 -3.45 13.26 19.02
C ALA A 180 -3.30 13.11 20.54
N ARG A 181 -2.15 12.63 21.04
CA ARG A 181 -1.91 12.41 22.47
C ARG A 181 -0.55 12.96 22.90
N PRO A 182 -0.42 13.51 24.12
CA PRO A 182 0.87 13.97 24.66
C PRO A 182 1.90 12.84 24.74
N VAL A 183 3.16 13.16 24.40
CA VAL A 183 4.28 12.20 24.41
C VAL A 183 4.84 12.06 25.82
N ALA A 184 5.20 10.85 26.24
CA ALA A 184 5.88 10.68 27.53
C ALA A 184 7.30 11.24 27.47
N ILE A 185 7.64 12.15 28.38
CA ILE A 185 8.99 12.72 28.52
C ILE A 185 9.65 12.19 29.79
N GLN A 186 10.98 12.02 29.74
CA GLN A 186 11.75 11.47 30.86
C GLN A 186 12.23 12.61 31.75
N THR A 187 11.80 12.61 33.01
CA THR A 187 12.19 13.62 34.00
C THR A 187 12.56 12.99 35.32
N SER A 188 13.39 13.70 36.08
CA SER A 188 13.67 13.40 37.48
C SER A 188 12.38 13.45 38.31
N THR A 189 12.35 12.69 39.41
CA THR A 189 11.23 12.73 40.38
C THR A 189 11.23 14.02 41.20
N ASN A 190 12.39 14.67 41.35
CA ASN A 190 12.56 15.93 42.07
C ASN A 190 12.94 17.04 41.07
N PRO A 191 11.97 17.79 40.52
CA PRO A 191 12.25 18.80 39.51
C PRO A 191 13.03 19.99 40.08
N THR A 192 14.07 20.38 39.36
CA THR A 192 14.86 21.59 39.57
C THR A 192 14.57 22.60 38.44
N ALA A 193 14.96 23.87 38.61
CA ALA A 193 14.74 24.89 37.57
C ALA A 193 15.41 24.54 36.22
N SER A 194 16.58 23.87 36.25
CA SER A 194 17.26 23.35 35.05
C SER A 194 16.50 22.24 34.33
N ASP A 195 15.57 21.55 35.01
CA ASP A 195 14.78 20.49 34.38
C ASP A 195 13.73 21.05 33.42
N GLN A 196 13.33 22.32 33.55
CA GLN A 196 12.40 22.97 32.63
C GLN A 196 13.01 23.13 31.23
N ASP A 197 14.26 23.58 31.15
CA ASP A 197 14.98 23.72 29.87
C ASP A 197 15.20 22.36 29.20
N LEU A 198 15.56 21.35 29.99
CA LEU A 198 15.72 19.98 29.50
C LEU A 198 14.39 19.39 28.99
N GLN A 199 13.29 19.64 29.70
CA GLN A 199 11.94 19.25 29.27
C GLN A 199 11.58 19.90 27.93
N GLN A 200 11.80 21.21 27.78
CA GLN A 200 11.52 21.94 26.55
C GLN A 200 12.40 21.45 25.39
N GLN A 201 13.68 21.16 25.64
CA GLN A 201 14.56 20.58 24.62
C GLN A 201 14.11 19.18 24.17
N GLN A 202 13.69 18.31 25.09
CA GLN A 202 13.10 17.01 24.73
C GLN A 202 11.81 17.17 23.93
N LEU A 203 10.93 18.09 24.35
CA LEU A 203 9.68 18.37 23.68
C LEU A 203 9.88 18.90 22.26
N TRP A 204 10.89 19.74 22.04
CA TRP A 204 11.26 20.23 20.72
C TRP A 204 11.58 19.07 19.75
N ASN A 205 12.41 18.13 20.18
CA ASN A 205 12.76 16.96 19.37
C ASN A 205 11.54 16.06 19.12
N PHE A 206 10.67 15.90 20.13
CA PHE A 206 9.42 15.16 19.96
C PHE A 206 8.40 15.89 19.08
N ALA A 207 8.41 17.22 19.04
CA ALA A 207 7.56 18.01 18.15
C ALA A 207 7.95 17.81 16.68
N GLN A 208 9.25 17.78 16.36
CA GLN A 208 9.71 17.42 15.01
C GLN A 208 9.23 16.04 14.59
N ARG A 209 9.28 15.06 15.50
CA ARG A 209 8.73 13.72 15.24
C ARG A 209 7.21 13.74 15.06
N THR A 210 6.49 14.43 15.94
CA THR A 210 5.02 14.45 15.98
C THR A 210 4.43 15.10 14.73
N THR A 211 5.06 16.18 14.26
CA THR A 211 4.69 16.87 13.02
C THR A 211 4.94 16.06 11.75
N ALA A 212 5.83 15.05 11.80
CA ALA A 212 6.09 14.13 10.70
C ALA A 212 5.16 12.88 10.68
N LEU A 213 4.44 12.59 11.76
CA LEU A 213 3.55 11.41 11.84
C LEU A 213 2.39 11.39 10.82
N PRO A 214 1.81 12.52 10.37
CA PRO A 214 0.71 12.50 9.41
C PRO A 214 1.05 11.82 8.08
N PHE A 215 2.30 11.84 7.63
CA PHE A 215 2.70 11.15 6.40
C PHE A 215 2.46 9.64 6.47
N GLY A 216 3.01 8.99 7.51
CA GLY A 216 2.81 7.57 7.75
C GLY A 216 1.37 7.22 8.09
N ARG A 217 0.68 8.08 8.86
CA ARG A 217 -0.73 7.86 9.19
C ARG A 217 -1.61 7.87 7.96
N GLY A 218 -1.42 8.82 7.03
CA GLY A 218 -2.17 8.87 5.77
C GLY A 218 -2.01 7.60 4.95
N ALA A 219 -0.80 7.05 4.88
CA ALA A 219 -0.53 5.78 4.21
C ALA A 219 -1.17 4.60 4.96
N PHE A 220 -1.06 4.56 6.29
CA PHE A 220 -1.61 3.51 7.13
C PHE A 220 -3.12 3.41 7.03
N THR A 221 -3.83 4.54 7.02
CA THR A 221 -5.30 4.58 6.92
C THR A 221 -5.81 4.76 5.50
N LEU A 222 -4.99 4.60 4.46
CA LEU A 222 -5.43 4.88 3.09
C LEU A 222 -6.67 4.05 2.71
N ALA A 223 -7.75 4.73 2.30
CA ALA A 223 -8.99 4.13 1.84
C ALA A 223 -9.62 3.09 2.79
N THR A 224 -9.59 3.34 4.11
CA THR A 224 -10.11 2.41 5.13
C THR A 224 -11.46 2.81 5.75
N THR A 225 -11.97 4.03 5.52
CA THR A 225 -13.27 4.48 6.05
C THR A 225 -14.24 4.88 4.95
N TYR A 226 -15.51 4.48 5.07
CA TYR A 226 -16.60 5.09 4.31
C TYR A 226 -17.28 6.14 5.18
N THR A 227 -17.36 7.39 4.72
CA THR A 227 -18.05 8.46 5.46
C THR A 227 -19.46 8.67 4.94
N LEU A 228 -20.38 8.92 5.85
CA LEU A 228 -21.72 9.41 5.50
C LEU A 228 -21.60 10.82 4.93
N LEU A 229 -22.15 11.05 3.73
CA LEU A 229 -22.12 12.35 3.05
C LEU A 229 -23.02 13.42 3.71
N THR A 230 -23.50 13.15 4.92
CA THR A 230 -24.24 14.08 5.79
C THR A 230 -23.39 14.64 6.92
N GLU A 231 -22.24 14.04 7.21
CA GLU A 231 -21.37 14.42 8.33
C GLU A 231 -20.18 15.24 7.86
N ALA A 232 -19.70 16.13 8.73
CA ALA A 232 -18.45 16.85 8.50
C ALA A 232 -17.26 15.95 8.77
N LEU A 233 -16.18 16.11 8.00
CA LEU A 233 -14.96 15.33 8.19
C LEU A 233 -14.25 15.78 9.47
N VAL A 234 -13.99 14.82 10.37
CA VAL A 234 -13.26 15.07 11.61
C VAL A 234 -11.76 15.03 11.39
N PHE A 235 -11.04 16.07 11.81
CA PHE A 235 -9.58 16.12 11.75
C PHE A 235 -8.98 15.81 13.13
N PRO A 236 -8.13 14.78 13.25
CA PRO A 236 -7.45 14.52 14.52
C PRO A 236 -6.50 15.67 14.87
N LYS A 237 -6.41 16.01 16.16
CA LYS A 237 -5.53 17.09 16.62
C LYS A 237 -4.06 16.67 16.53
N ILE A 238 -3.17 17.63 16.29
CA ILE A 238 -1.72 17.46 16.50
C ILE A 238 -1.38 18.09 17.85
N ILE A 239 -0.94 17.27 18.80
CA ILE A 239 -0.61 17.71 20.16
C ILE A 239 0.91 17.79 20.33
N LEU A 240 1.41 19.01 20.51
CA LEU A 240 2.82 19.29 20.82
C LEU A 240 3.03 19.47 22.32
N ALA A 241 2.67 18.43 23.08
CA ALA A 241 2.76 18.43 24.55
C ALA A 241 3.37 17.14 25.07
N GLY A 242 3.98 17.24 26.25
CA GLY A 242 4.54 16.12 27.00
C GLY A 242 3.68 15.75 28.17
N ARG A 243 3.62 14.46 28.51
CA ARG A 243 3.19 13.99 29.83
C ARG A 243 4.41 13.61 30.66
N LEU A 244 4.36 13.90 31.94
CA LEU A 244 5.41 13.64 32.93
C LEU A 244 5.03 12.44 33.81
N PRO A 245 5.45 11.19 33.49
CA PRO A 245 5.02 10.02 34.25
C PRO A 245 5.46 10.07 35.72
N ALA A 246 6.65 10.63 35.99
CA ALA A 246 7.19 10.80 37.34
C ALA A 246 6.42 11.84 38.19
N GLN A 247 5.59 12.69 37.57
CA GLN A 247 4.83 13.76 38.22
C GLN A 247 3.33 13.57 37.97
N GLN A 248 2.83 12.36 38.27
CA GLN A 248 1.40 12.02 38.17
C GLN A 248 0.79 12.31 36.77
N ASN A 249 1.57 12.09 35.69
CA ASN A 249 1.16 12.39 34.30
C ASN A 249 0.77 13.86 34.05
N ALA A 250 1.35 14.82 34.79
CA ALA A 250 1.20 16.24 34.51
C ALA A 250 1.56 16.55 33.04
N THR A 251 0.81 17.45 32.41
CA THR A 251 1.00 17.82 31.00
C THR A 251 1.77 19.13 30.88
N VAL A 252 2.83 19.14 30.09
CA VAL A 252 3.65 20.31 29.77
C VAL A 252 3.54 20.58 28.29
N ASN A 253 3.14 21.80 27.92
CA ASN A 253 3.11 22.20 26.51
C ASN A 253 4.50 22.66 26.07
N LEU A 254 4.81 22.43 24.79
CA LEU A 254 5.97 23.06 24.17
C LEU A 254 5.77 24.57 24.18
N ASP A 255 6.76 25.30 24.68
CA ASP A 255 6.78 26.75 24.63
C ASP A 255 7.13 27.21 23.21
N LEU A 256 6.17 27.85 22.56
CA LEU A 256 6.29 28.41 21.21
C LEU A 256 6.52 29.93 21.24
N SER A 257 6.76 30.53 22.40
CA SER A 257 7.02 31.96 22.52
C SER A 257 8.48 32.32 22.21
N THR A 258 9.41 31.38 22.41
CA THR A 258 10.85 31.55 22.19
C THR A 258 11.29 31.30 20.75
N ARG A 259 10.49 30.59 19.94
CA ARG A 259 10.72 30.26 18.51
C ARG A 259 9.36 30.25 17.79
N SER A 260 9.28 30.74 16.56
CA SER A 260 7.99 31.13 15.96
C SER A 260 6.98 29.96 15.89
N VAL A 261 5.75 30.18 16.39
CA VAL A 261 4.61 29.20 16.37
C VAL A 261 4.36 28.61 14.97
N SER A 262 4.62 29.42 13.93
CA SER A 262 4.48 29.06 12.51
C SER A 262 5.47 28.00 12.04
N GLU A 263 6.60 27.78 12.74
CA GLU A 263 7.63 26.81 12.32
C GLU A 263 7.15 25.36 12.31
N PHE A 264 6.17 25.01 13.16
CA PHE A 264 5.71 23.62 13.32
C PHE A 264 4.29 23.37 12.84
N SER A 265 3.42 24.38 12.89
CA SER A 265 1.98 24.16 12.75
C SER A 265 1.54 24.08 11.29
N SER A 266 2.06 24.95 10.43
CA SER A 266 1.61 25.14 9.04
C SER A 266 1.63 23.86 8.19
N TRP A 267 2.81 23.35 7.83
CA TRP A 267 2.92 22.14 7.00
C TRP A 267 2.45 20.87 7.71
N ALA A 268 2.60 20.79 9.04
CA ALA A 268 2.09 19.66 9.80
C ALA A 268 0.55 19.56 9.70
N GLU A 269 -0.17 20.69 9.78
CA GLU A 269 -1.61 20.77 9.57
C GLU A 269 -2.00 20.43 8.13
N PHE A 270 -1.22 20.87 7.14
CA PHE A 270 -1.43 20.46 5.75
C PHE A 270 -1.38 18.94 5.60
N HIS A 271 -0.33 18.29 6.10
CA HIS A 271 -0.21 16.83 6.04
C HIS A 271 -1.26 16.11 6.90
N ASN A 272 -1.71 16.73 8.00
CA ASN A 272 -2.84 16.25 8.80
C ASN A 272 -4.13 16.21 7.99
N GLY A 273 -4.41 17.30 7.25
CA GLY A 273 -5.53 17.40 6.32
C GLY A 273 -5.48 16.37 5.21
N VAL A 274 -4.29 16.17 4.60
CA VAL A 274 -4.07 15.12 3.60
C VAL A 274 -4.38 13.75 4.20
N ALA A 275 -3.80 13.41 5.35
CA ALA A 275 -4.01 12.12 6.01
C ALA A 275 -5.49 11.85 6.34
N ALA A 276 -6.21 12.87 6.83
CA ALA A 276 -7.63 12.77 7.13
C ALA A 276 -8.50 12.59 5.87
N GLY A 277 -8.11 13.19 4.74
CA GLY A 277 -8.78 12.98 3.45
C GLY A 277 -8.45 11.64 2.80
N LEU A 278 -7.21 11.17 2.92
CA LEU A 278 -6.76 9.90 2.34
C LEU A 278 -7.44 8.69 2.99
N ARG A 279 -7.93 8.82 4.23
CA ARG A 279 -8.64 7.72 4.89
C ARG A 279 -9.95 7.32 4.22
N LEU A 280 -10.51 8.22 3.43
CA LEU A 280 -11.76 7.98 2.74
C LEU A 280 -11.56 6.92 1.68
N ALA A 281 -12.30 5.84 1.78
CA ALA A 281 -12.44 4.87 0.72
C ALA A 281 -13.14 5.54 -0.47
N PRO A 282 -12.75 5.22 -1.71
CA PRO A 282 -13.42 5.74 -2.89
C PRO A 282 -14.91 5.35 -2.84
N PHE A 283 -15.77 6.37 -2.92
CA PHE A 283 -17.19 6.25 -2.65
C PHE A 283 -17.87 5.24 -3.62
N GLN A 284 -18.73 4.38 -3.09
CA GLN A 284 -19.54 3.45 -3.90
C GLN A 284 -20.52 4.21 -4.83
N GLU A 285 -20.91 5.41 -4.42
CA GLU A 285 -21.62 6.41 -5.23
C GLU A 285 -20.68 7.53 -5.69
N LYS A 286 -21.09 8.35 -6.66
CA LYS A 286 -20.29 9.52 -7.06
C LYS A 286 -20.23 10.51 -5.88
N MET A 287 -19.02 10.98 -5.55
CA MET A 287 -18.79 12.08 -4.61
C MET A 287 -19.73 13.26 -4.89
N LEU A 288 -20.38 13.80 -3.85
CA LEU A 288 -21.28 14.94 -4.01
C LEU A 288 -20.50 16.25 -3.99
N ARG A 289 -20.68 17.07 -5.05
CA ARG A 289 -20.15 18.45 -5.12
C ARG A 289 -20.53 19.28 -3.89
N THR A 290 -21.76 19.14 -3.41
CA THR A 290 -22.29 19.86 -2.24
C THR A 290 -21.57 19.47 -0.95
N TRP A 291 -21.12 18.22 -0.81
CA TRP A 291 -20.40 17.76 0.38
C TRP A 291 -18.98 18.34 0.46
N ILE A 292 -18.29 18.46 -0.69
CA ILE A 292 -17.00 19.16 -0.75
C ILE A 292 -17.16 20.64 -0.35
N GLN A 293 -18.24 21.29 -0.80
CA GLN A 293 -18.55 22.66 -0.40
C GLN A 293 -18.95 22.78 1.07
N TYR A 294 -19.65 21.79 1.62
CA TYR A 294 -20.04 21.75 3.04
C TYR A 294 -18.82 21.68 3.98
N ASN A 295 -17.78 20.94 3.59
CA ASN A 295 -16.55 20.84 4.37
C ASN A 295 -15.58 22.02 4.17
N ARG A 296 -15.94 23.03 3.36
CA ARG A 296 -15.12 24.23 3.20
C ARG A 296 -15.20 25.08 4.47
N PRO A 297 -14.05 25.41 5.10
CA PRO A 297 -14.05 26.28 6.28
C PRO A 297 -14.42 27.72 5.91
N SER A 298 -14.91 28.48 6.90
CA SER A 298 -15.20 29.91 6.75
C SER A 298 -13.95 30.72 6.41
N GLU A 299 -12.84 30.40 7.07
CA GLU A 299 -11.51 30.98 6.84
C GLU A 299 -10.58 29.93 6.21
N PRO A 300 -9.77 30.31 5.21
CA PRO A 300 -8.83 29.38 4.59
C PRO A 300 -7.76 28.96 5.61
N ASN A 301 -7.42 27.66 5.61
CA ASN A 301 -6.44 27.09 6.53
C ASN A 301 -5.65 25.95 5.87
N PHE A 302 -4.56 25.53 6.52
CA PHE A 302 -3.66 24.50 6.01
C PHE A 302 -4.32 23.12 5.97
N THR A 303 -5.15 22.78 6.94
CA THR A 303 -5.86 21.49 7.00
C THR A 303 -6.78 21.28 5.80
N HIS A 304 -7.58 22.30 5.43
CA HIS A 304 -8.44 22.23 4.26
C HIS A 304 -7.65 22.20 2.94
N ALA A 305 -6.54 22.94 2.87
CA ALA A 305 -5.65 22.87 1.72
C ALA A 305 -5.11 21.44 1.49
N GLY A 306 -4.72 20.75 2.57
CA GLY A 306 -4.32 19.34 2.51
C GLY A 306 -5.46 18.41 2.12
N LEU A 307 -6.68 18.68 2.61
CA LEU A 307 -7.87 17.92 2.24
C LEU A 307 -8.15 17.98 0.73
N LEU A 308 -8.01 19.16 0.11
CA LEU A 308 -8.19 19.32 -1.34
C LEU A 308 -7.20 18.46 -2.14
N LEU A 309 -5.93 18.40 -1.72
CA LEU A 309 -4.96 17.50 -2.35
C LEU A 309 -5.39 16.03 -2.20
N ALA A 310 -5.82 15.60 -1.01
CA ALA A 310 -6.28 14.22 -0.79
C ALA A 310 -7.50 13.86 -1.64
N PHE A 311 -8.48 14.76 -1.76
CA PHE A 311 -9.60 14.57 -2.68
C PHE A 311 -9.13 14.47 -4.13
N GLY A 312 -8.12 15.26 -4.49
CA GLY A 312 -7.49 15.21 -5.80
C GLY A 312 -6.89 13.85 -6.14
N LEU A 313 -6.11 13.30 -5.20
CA LEU A 313 -5.45 12.00 -5.29
C LEU A 313 -6.44 10.84 -5.36
N HIS A 314 -7.62 10.97 -4.74
CA HIS A 314 -8.74 10.02 -4.87
C HIS A 314 -9.62 10.27 -6.10
N GLU A 315 -9.25 11.21 -6.98
CA GLU A 315 -10.02 11.63 -8.16
C GLU A 315 -11.40 12.24 -7.86
N HIS A 316 -11.65 12.62 -6.60
CA HIS A 316 -12.93 13.13 -6.13
C HIS A 316 -13.20 14.59 -6.56
N LEU A 317 -12.19 15.35 -7.00
CA LEU A 317 -12.38 16.75 -7.40
C LEU A 317 -12.97 16.93 -8.81
N ARG A 318 -13.16 15.85 -9.59
CA ARG A 318 -13.79 15.90 -10.92
C ARG A 318 -15.22 16.47 -10.91
N VAL A 319 -15.88 16.47 -9.74
CA VAL A 319 -17.25 16.96 -9.58
C VAL A 319 -17.32 18.48 -9.35
N LEU A 320 -16.18 19.13 -9.13
CA LEU A 320 -16.12 20.59 -8.98
C LEU A 320 -16.24 21.27 -10.35
N THR A 321 -16.99 22.37 -10.38
CA THR A 321 -17.04 23.24 -11.55
C THR A 321 -15.89 24.24 -11.49
N MET A 322 -15.52 24.83 -12.63
CA MET A 322 -14.53 25.91 -12.64
C MET A 322 -14.95 27.10 -11.77
N THR A 323 -16.26 27.38 -11.65
CA THR A 323 -16.76 28.41 -10.73
C THR A 323 -16.43 28.12 -9.26
N ASP A 324 -16.39 26.84 -8.87
CA ASP A 324 -15.97 26.46 -7.51
C ASP A 324 -14.48 26.64 -7.33
N ALA A 325 -13.69 26.26 -8.34
CA ALA A 325 -12.24 26.48 -8.32
C ALA A 325 -11.93 27.98 -8.17
N TYR A 326 -12.57 28.86 -8.94
CA TYR A 326 -12.38 30.31 -8.81
C TYR A 326 -12.74 30.86 -7.43
N ARG A 327 -13.76 30.31 -6.76
CA ARG A 327 -14.12 30.71 -5.38
C ARG A 327 -13.07 30.35 -4.34
N TYR A 328 -12.26 29.32 -4.59
CA TYR A 328 -11.10 29.00 -3.76
C TYR A 328 -9.94 29.94 -4.08
N LEU A 329 -9.66 30.16 -5.36
CA LEU A 329 -8.60 31.08 -5.80
C LEU A 329 -8.82 32.52 -5.31
N SER A 330 -10.07 32.98 -5.23
CA SER A 330 -10.43 34.32 -4.76
C SER A 330 -10.20 34.56 -3.26
N GLN A 331 -9.81 33.54 -2.49
CA GLN A 331 -9.49 33.69 -1.06
C GLN A 331 -8.05 34.15 -0.82
N GLU A 332 -7.22 34.20 -1.87
CA GLU A 332 -5.82 34.68 -1.81
C GLU A 332 -4.96 33.98 -0.73
N HIS A 333 -5.29 32.72 -0.41
CA HIS A 333 -4.49 31.89 0.48
C HIS A 333 -3.65 30.89 -0.31
N ASP A 334 -2.34 31.15 -0.39
CA ASP A 334 -1.40 30.44 -1.28
C ASP A 334 -1.44 28.92 -1.13
N ILE A 335 -1.53 28.43 0.10
CA ILE A 335 -1.47 26.99 0.38
C ILE A 335 -2.78 26.30 -0.02
N THR A 336 -3.93 26.97 0.12
CA THR A 336 -5.22 26.46 -0.39
C THR A 336 -5.21 26.42 -1.92
N THR A 337 -4.69 27.47 -2.56
CA THR A 337 -4.46 27.51 -4.01
C THR A 337 -3.55 26.35 -4.44
N LEU A 338 -2.44 26.14 -3.75
CA LEU A 338 -1.50 25.03 -4.00
C LEU A 338 -2.18 23.65 -3.92
N GLY A 339 -2.92 23.40 -2.83
CA GLY A 339 -3.66 22.15 -2.62
C GLY A 339 -4.74 21.93 -3.69
N LEU A 340 -5.42 22.99 -4.11
CA LEU A 340 -6.43 22.95 -5.19
C LEU A 340 -5.80 22.67 -6.56
N LEU A 341 -4.71 23.35 -6.93
CA LEU A 341 -4.06 23.18 -8.23
C LEU A 341 -3.55 21.75 -8.42
N LEU A 342 -2.82 21.23 -7.42
CA LEU A 342 -2.36 19.84 -7.44
C LEU A 342 -3.53 18.86 -7.39
N GLY A 343 -4.55 19.14 -6.56
CA GLY A 343 -5.71 18.29 -6.45
C GLY A 343 -6.50 18.16 -7.76
N LEU A 344 -6.75 19.28 -8.45
CA LEU A 344 -7.43 19.28 -9.74
C LEU A 344 -6.58 18.61 -10.83
N ALA A 345 -5.27 18.87 -10.86
CA ALA A 345 -4.36 18.23 -11.80
C ALA A 345 -4.30 16.71 -11.62
N THR A 346 -4.18 16.22 -10.38
CA THR A 346 -4.19 14.78 -10.05
C THR A 346 -5.52 14.11 -10.37
N SER A 347 -6.65 14.77 -10.11
CA SER A 347 -7.97 14.26 -10.50
C SER A 347 -8.15 14.15 -12.01
N HIS A 348 -7.54 15.05 -12.77
CA HIS A 348 -7.61 15.09 -14.24
C HIS A 348 -6.32 14.59 -14.92
N ARG A 349 -5.56 13.75 -14.23
CA ARG A 349 -4.26 13.25 -14.68
C ARG A 349 -4.34 12.61 -16.08
N GLY A 350 -3.42 12.98 -16.97
CA GLY A 350 -3.36 12.49 -18.35
C GLY A 350 -4.49 12.95 -19.29
N THR A 351 -5.40 13.84 -18.86
CA THR A 351 -6.57 14.24 -19.68
C THR A 351 -6.37 15.49 -20.53
N MET A 352 -5.31 16.27 -20.29
CA MET A 352 -5.06 17.56 -20.96
C MET A 352 -6.24 18.56 -20.88
N HIS A 353 -7.01 18.54 -19.79
CA HIS A 353 -8.22 19.36 -19.65
C HIS A 353 -7.93 20.87 -19.81
N PRO A 354 -8.53 21.57 -20.80
CA PRO A 354 -8.08 22.91 -21.23
C PRO A 354 -8.29 24.00 -20.17
N ALA A 355 -9.40 23.96 -19.42
CA ALA A 355 -9.66 24.97 -18.38
C ALA A 355 -8.67 24.88 -17.21
N ILE A 356 -8.33 23.66 -16.79
CA ILE A 356 -7.35 23.39 -15.72
C ILE A 356 -5.96 23.75 -16.21
N SER A 357 -5.62 23.37 -17.46
CA SER A 357 -4.37 23.76 -18.10
C SER A 357 -4.18 25.27 -18.11
N LYS A 358 -5.18 26.05 -18.54
CA LYS A 358 -5.14 27.51 -18.53
C LYS A 358 -4.94 28.08 -17.12
N MET A 359 -5.63 27.51 -16.13
CA MET A 359 -5.49 27.90 -14.72
C MET A 359 -4.06 27.63 -14.20
N LEU A 360 -3.48 26.46 -14.50
CA LEU A 360 -2.12 26.13 -14.08
C LEU A 360 -1.09 27.04 -14.74
N TYR A 361 -1.19 27.27 -16.06
CA TYR A 361 -0.27 28.15 -16.79
C TYR A 361 -0.32 29.61 -16.33
N PHE A 362 -1.42 30.08 -15.74
CA PHE A 362 -1.48 31.39 -15.12
C PHE A 362 -0.47 31.54 -13.97
N HIS A 363 -0.19 30.46 -13.25
CA HIS A 363 0.76 30.44 -12.15
C HIS A 363 2.21 30.12 -12.59
N VAL A 364 2.47 30.01 -13.90
CA VAL A 364 3.81 29.77 -14.45
C VAL A 364 4.36 31.07 -15.05
N PRO A 365 5.42 31.67 -14.50
CA PRO A 365 5.81 33.02 -14.90
C PRO A 365 6.31 33.18 -16.35
N SER A 366 6.85 32.16 -17.02
CA SER A 366 7.18 32.26 -18.47
C SER A 366 5.97 32.52 -19.37
N ARG A 367 4.75 32.45 -18.83
CA ARG A 367 3.50 32.71 -19.56
C ARG A 367 2.93 34.10 -19.29
N HIS A 368 3.53 34.88 -18.39
CA HIS A 368 3.09 36.24 -18.13
C HIS A 368 3.52 37.14 -19.30
N PRO A 369 2.61 37.97 -19.86
CA PRO A 369 2.98 38.97 -20.85
C PRO A 369 4.07 39.90 -20.31
N SER A 370 5.01 40.33 -21.15
CA SER A 370 6.02 41.34 -20.78
C SER A 370 5.42 42.69 -20.38
N SER A 371 4.13 42.91 -20.67
CA SER A 371 3.36 44.10 -20.31
C SER A 371 2.64 44.03 -18.97
N THR A 372 2.72 42.92 -18.23
CA THR A 372 2.20 42.80 -16.86
C THR A 372 3.35 42.99 -15.87
N PRO A 373 3.54 44.17 -15.27
CA PRO A 373 4.49 44.33 -14.17
C PRO A 373 3.92 43.64 -12.92
N GLU A 374 4.79 42.95 -12.16
CA GLU A 374 4.61 42.66 -10.73
C GLU A 374 3.50 41.66 -10.29
N LEU A 375 3.23 40.58 -11.03
CA LEU A 375 2.53 39.41 -10.41
C LEU A 375 3.55 38.49 -9.73
N GLU A 376 3.96 38.84 -8.52
CA GLU A 376 4.87 38.04 -7.70
C GLU A 376 4.09 36.91 -6.99
N LEU A 377 4.16 35.70 -7.56
CA LEU A 377 3.58 34.50 -6.95
C LEU A 377 4.64 33.73 -6.15
N PRO A 378 4.32 33.15 -4.98
CA PRO A 378 5.29 32.35 -4.21
C PRO A 378 5.83 31.15 -4.99
N THR A 379 7.14 30.87 -4.85
CA THR A 379 7.83 29.76 -5.55
C THR A 379 7.20 28.39 -5.28
N LEU A 380 6.66 28.15 -4.08
CA LEU A 380 5.94 26.91 -3.74
C LEU A 380 4.69 26.73 -4.60
N LEU A 381 3.93 27.81 -4.82
CA LEU A 381 2.74 27.81 -5.65
C LEU A 381 3.10 27.57 -7.12
N GLN A 382 4.16 28.23 -7.61
CA GLN A 382 4.67 28.00 -8.97
C GLN A 382 5.12 26.54 -9.16
N SER A 383 5.85 25.98 -8.19
CA SER A 383 6.31 24.58 -8.20
C SER A 383 5.13 23.60 -8.29
N ALA A 384 4.08 23.86 -7.53
CA ALA A 384 2.85 23.07 -7.56
C ALA A 384 2.11 23.19 -8.90
N ALA A 385 2.04 24.38 -9.49
CA ALA A 385 1.44 24.59 -10.80
C ALA A 385 2.21 23.83 -11.90
N VAL A 386 3.54 23.91 -11.89
CA VAL A 386 4.42 23.21 -12.83
C VAL A 386 4.27 21.69 -12.73
N MET A 387 4.30 21.13 -11.51
CA MET A 387 4.01 19.71 -11.29
C MET A 387 2.59 19.34 -11.76
N GLY A 388 1.60 20.19 -11.50
CA GLY A 388 0.24 20.01 -11.96
C GLY A 388 0.12 19.93 -13.48
N ILE A 389 0.89 20.73 -14.23
CA ILE A 389 0.98 20.63 -15.69
C ILE A 389 1.55 19.26 -16.09
N GLY A 390 2.62 18.82 -15.43
CA GLY A 390 3.21 17.50 -15.68
C GLY A 390 2.21 16.36 -15.53
N LEU A 391 1.47 16.35 -14.43
CA LEU A 391 0.43 15.35 -14.14
C LEU A 391 -0.75 15.43 -15.13
N LEU A 392 -1.22 16.64 -15.46
CA LEU A 392 -2.34 16.83 -16.39
C LEU A 392 -2.00 16.34 -17.81
N TYR A 393 -0.75 16.49 -18.23
CA TYR A 393 -0.22 16.10 -19.54
C TYR A 393 0.55 14.77 -19.51
N GLU A 394 0.40 13.95 -18.46
CA GLU A 394 1.12 12.70 -18.28
C GLU A 394 1.05 11.81 -19.54
N GLY A 395 2.20 11.38 -20.04
CA GLY A 395 2.34 10.47 -21.19
C GLY A 395 1.93 11.05 -22.56
N SER A 396 1.53 12.33 -22.64
CA SER A 396 1.05 12.97 -23.87
C SER A 396 2.16 13.34 -24.86
N ALA A 397 3.40 13.51 -24.39
CA ALA A 397 4.52 14.06 -25.17
C ALA A 397 4.18 15.37 -25.91
N HIS A 398 3.38 16.24 -25.27
CA HIS A 398 2.97 17.50 -25.89
C HIS A 398 4.15 18.48 -26.05
N ALA A 399 4.63 18.66 -27.29
CA ALA A 399 5.87 19.38 -27.61
C ALA A 399 5.97 20.80 -27.03
N LEU A 400 4.90 21.61 -27.11
CA LEU A 400 4.92 22.97 -26.56
C LEU A 400 5.07 22.95 -25.03
N THR A 401 4.38 22.02 -24.35
CA THR A 401 4.49 21.87 -22.89
C THR A 401 5.91 21.44 -22.51
N MET A 402 6.48 20.47 -23.22
CA MET A 402 7.86 20.04 -22.99
C MET A 402 8.86 21.18 -23.16
N LYS A 403 8.73 21.99 -24.21
CA LYS A 403 9.59 23.16 -24.46
C LYS A 403 9.49 24.20 -23.34
N ILE A 404 8.28 24.47 -22.84
CA ILE A 404 8.07 25.40 -21.72
C ILE A 404 8.76 24.84 -20.46
N LEU A 405 8.49 23.59 -20.11
CA LEU A 405 9.05 22.96 -18.90
C LEU A 405 10.58 22.87 -18.94
N LEU A 406 11.17 22.58 -20.10
CA LEU A 406 12.62 22.63 -20.30
C LEU A 406 13.18 24.03 -20.02
N GLY A 407 12.47 25.08 -20.46
CA GLY A 407 12.83 26.46 -20.16
C GLY A 407 12.76 26.80 -18.66
N GLU A 408 11.77 26.25 -17.95
CA GLU A 408 11.59 26.46 -16.51
C GLU A 408 12.69 25.80 -15.66
N ILE A 409 13.26 24.67 -16.09
CA ILE A 409 14.40 24.03 -15.39
C ILE A 409 15.58 25.01 -15.29
N GLY A 410 15.95 25.66 -16.41
CA GLY A 410 17.08 26.58 -16.48
C GLY A 410 16.74 28.04 -16.22
N ARG A 411 15.60 28.33 -15.59
CA ARG A 411 15.14 29.71 -15.39
C ARG A 411 16.12 30.49 -14.49
N ARG A 412 16.40 31.74 -14.87
CA ARG A 412 17.21 32.70 -14.11
C ARG A 412 16.40 33.31 -12.97
N SER A 413 17.04 33.60 -11.84
CA SER A 413 16.38 34.19 -10.68
C SER A 413 15.76 35.53 -11.05
N GLY A 414 14.44 35.67 -10.89
CA GLY A 414 13.70 36.91 -11.13
C GLY A 414 13.55 37.80 -9.88
N GLY A 415 14.29 37.50 -8.80
CA GLY A 415 14.05 38.07 -7.49
C GLY A 415 13.11 37.22 -6.62
N ASP A 416 13.30 37.34 -5.31
CA ASP A 416 12.40 37.00 -4.20
C ASP A 416 12.31 35.62 -3.55
N ASN A 417 13.12 34.61 -3.90
CA ASN A 417 13.58 33.59 -2.93
C ASN A 417 14.61 32.64 -3.57
N VAL A 418 15.88 33.05 -3.53
CA VAL A 418 17.03 32.27 -4.02
C VAL A 418 17.05 30.84 -3.47
N LEU A 419 16.56 30.64 -2.24
CA LEU A 419 16.66 29.38 -1.52
C LEU A 419 15.80 28.28 -2.15
N GLU A 420 14.59 28.56 -2.62
CA GLU A 420 13.63 27.54 -3.10
C GLU A 420 13.76 27.21 -4.60
N ARG A 421 14.79 27.74 -5.25
CA ARG A 421 15.01 27.59 -6.71
C ARG A 421 15.29 26.14 -7.11
N GLU A 422 16.00 25.38 -6.26
CA GLU A 422 16.27 23.96 -6.49
C GLU A 422 14.97 23.14 -6.52
N GLY A 423 14.09 23.33 -5.54
CA GLY A 423 12.78 22.67 -5.49
C GLY A 423 11.90 22.96 -6.70
N TYR A 424 11.93 24.19 -7.21
CA TYR A 424 11.23 24.56 -8.45
C TYR A 424 11.81 23.85 -9.68
N ALA A 425 13.14 23.83 -9.83
CA ALA A 425 13.80 23.14 -10.95
C ALA A 425 13.54 21.63 -10.90
N VAL A 426 13.55 21.02 -9.70
CA VAL A 426 13.15 19.62 -9.50
C VAL A 426 11.68 19.40 -9.88
N ALA A 427 10.78 20.30 -9.52
CA ALA A 427 9.37 20.22 -9.93
C ALA A 427 9.20 20.32 -11.45
N ALA A 428 9.93 21.23 -12.12
CA ALA A 428 9.94 21.38 -13.57
C ALA A 428 10.50 20.15 -14.30
N GLY A 429 11.61 19.60 -13.81
CA GLY A 429 12.20 18.37 -14.33
C GLY A 429 11.29 17.15 -14.15
N SER A 430 10.69 17.01 -12.97
CA SER A 430 9.71 15.96 -12.68
C SER A 430 8.47 16.08 -13.57
N ALA A 431 7.95 17.30 -13.73
CA ALA A 431 6.81 17.58 -14.59
C ALA A 431 7.11 17.24 -16.06
N LEU A 432 8.28 17.64 -16.56
CA LEU A 432 8.75 17.30 -17.90
C LEU A 432 8.82 15.77 -18.07
N GLY A 433 9.37 15.09 -17.07
CA GLY A 433 9.41 13.64 -16.98
C GLY A 433 8.04 12.99 -17.08
N PHE A 434 7.02 13.51 -16.38
CA PHE A 434 5.64 13.02 -16.50
C PHE A 434 5.05 13.23 -17.90
N VAL A 435 5.26 14.39 -18.52
CA VAL A 435 4.71 14.67 -19.87
C VAL A 435 5.20 13.66 -20.90
N ALA A 436 6.48 13.29 -20.84
CA ALA A 436 7.13 12.36 -21.77
C ALA A 436 7.41 10.98 -21.13
N LEU A 437 6.62 10.59 -20.12
CA LEU A 437 6.86 9.42 -19.29
C LEU A 437 7.01 8.13 -20.09
N GLY A 438 8.17 7.49 -19.98
CA GLY A 438 8.48 6.20 -20.61
C GLY A 438 8.40 6.19 -22.14
N ARG A 439 8.44 7.37 -22.79
CA ARG A 439 8.40 7.49 -24.26
C ARG A 439 9.77 7.29 -24.90
N GLY A 440 10.86 7.41 -24.14
CA GLY A 440 12.22 7.32 -24.65
C GLY A 440 12.49 8.32 -25.78
N SER A 441 13.20 7.87 -26.80
CA SER A 441 13.57 8.71 -27.96
C SER A 441 12.35 9.20 -28.77
N ASP A 442 11.22 8.48 -28.72
CA ASP A 442 9.99 8.85 -29.43
C ASP A 442 9.37 10.14 -28.88
N ALA A 443 9.74 10.56 -27.66
CA ALA A 443 9.26 11.79 -27.04
C ALA A 443 9.67 13.05 -27.81
N PHE A 444 10.80 13.01 -28.51
CA PHE A 444 11.47 14.24 -28.98
C PHE A 444 11.14 14.60 -30.42
N GLY A 445 10.62 13.70 -31.25
CA GLY A 445 10.28 13.99 -32.64
C GLY A 445 11.42 14.71 -33.39
N PHE A 446 11.19 15.98 -33.78
CA PHE A 446 12.16 16.87 -34.46
C PHE A 446 12.92 17.84 -33.51
N MET A 447 12.92 17.60 -32.20
CA MET A 447 13.55 18.49 -31.22
C MET A 447 15.04 18.16 -31.00
N ASP A 448 15.85 18.29 -32.06
CA ASP A 448 17.25 17.83 -32.09
C ASP A 448 18.13 18.33 -30.93
N THR A 449 17.86 19.52 -30.39
CA THR A 449 18.66 20.13 -29.30
C THR A 449 18.10 19.92 -27.89
N PHE A 450 17.01 19.16 -27.74
CA PHE A 450 16.34 19.01 -26.44
C PHE A 450 17.18 18.23 -25.43
N LEU A 451 17.74 17.10 -25.86
CA LEU A 451 18.57 16.24 -25.03
C LEU A 451 19.87 16.95 -24.65
N ASP A 452 20.50 17.64 -25.61
CA ASP A 452 21.75 18.37 -25.37
C ASP A 452 21.57 19.43 -24.29
N ARG A 453 20.44 20.14 -24.29
CA ARG A 453 20.13 21.12 -23.26
C ARG A 453 19.87 20.50 -21.88
N LEU A 454 19.29 19.29 -21.81
CA LEU A 454 19.18 18.57 -20.53
C LEU A 454 20.56 18.15 -20.00
N PHE A 455 21.46 17.67 -20.87
CA PHE A 455 22.83 17.34 -20.47
C PHE A 455 23.67 18.57 -20.11
N GLU A 456 23.43 19.71 -20.75
CA GLU A 456 23.99 21.01 -20.37
C GLU A 456 23.56 21.39 -18.94
N TYR A 457 22.28 21.18 -18.59
CA TYR A 457 21.77 21.38 -17.23
C TYR A 457 22.36 20.43 -16.17
N ILE A 458 22.90 19.29 -16.58
CA ILE A 458 23.59 18.33 -15.69
C ILE A 458 25.08 18.68 -15.52
N GLY A 459 25.61 19.56 -16.38
CA GLY A 459 27.02 19.94 -16.40
C GLY A 459 27.90 19.03 -17.26
N SER A 460 27.33 18.24 -18.18
CA SER A 460 28.12 17.43 -19.11
C SER A 460 28.87 18.32 -20.10
N LYS A 461 30.20 18.34 -20.01
CA LYS A 461 31.09 19.08 -20.91
C LYS A 461 31.30 18.30 -22.21
N GLU A 462 30.29 18.18 -23.06
CA GLU A 462 30.55 17.85 -24.46
C GLU A 462 31.01 19.11 -25.20
N VAL A 463 32.20 19.02 -25.80
CA VAL A 463 32.86 20.08 -26.57
C VAL A 463 32.04 20.35 -27.83
N TYR A 464 31.03 21.20 -27.74
CA TYR A 464 30.44 21.87 -28.90
C TYR A 464 30.75 23.37 -28.83
N HIS A 465 31.90 23.73 -29.39
CA HIS A 465 32.01 25.03 -30.03
C HIS A 465 31.10 25.01 -31.26
N GLU A 466 29.94 25.65 -31.20
CA GLU A 466 29.58 26.71 -32.15
C GLU A 466 28.19 27.30 -31.88
N LYS A 467 28.15 28.64 -31.89
CA LYS A 467 27.04 29.51 -32.27
C LYS A 467 25.78 29.41 -31.40
N PHE A 468 25.72 30.33 -30.44
CA PHE A 468 24.48 30.96 -29.97
C PHE A 468 23.50 31.16 -31.13
N LEU A 469 22.55 30.24 -31.30
CA LEU A 469 21.41 30.43 -32.19
C LEU A 469 20.30 31.10 -31.39
N ASN A 470 20.28 32.43 -31.53
CA ASN A 470 19.10 33.28 -31.50
C ASN A 470 18.12 33.05 -30.33
N ALA A 471 18.58 33.39 -29.14
CA ALA A 471 17.70 34.10 -28.24
C ALA A 471 17.73 35.58 -28.69
N THR A 472 16.72 35.99 -29.45
CA THR A 472 16.26 37.39 -29.42
C THR A 472 15.75 37.66 -28.00
N ILE A 473 16.70 37.76 -27.06
CA ILE A 473 16.51 38.42 -25.78
C ILE A 473 16.57 39.90 -26.15
N ALA A 474 15.43 40.56 -25.95
CA ALA A 474 15.35 42.00 -25.96
C ALA A 474 16.56 42.56 -25.21
N ALA A 475 17.32 43.40 -25.89
CA ALA A 475 18.31 44.25 -25.26
C ALA A 475 17.56 45.30 -24.45
N ASP A 476 17.00 44.91 -23.31
CA ASP A 476 16.56 45.83 -22.27
C ASP A 476 16.32 45.06 -20.96
N ASP A 477 17.41 44.65 -20.29
CA ASP A 477 17.38 44.19 -18.90
C ASP A 477 18.76 44.43 -18.24
N GLN A 478 19.32 45.62 -18.46
CA GLN A 478 20.49 46.11 -17.72
C GLN A 478 20.12 47.05 -16.56
N SER A 479 18.86 47.09 -16.14
CA SER A 479 18.44 47.90 -14.99
C SER A 479 17.62 47.10 -13.99
N GLY A 480 18.32 46.33 -13.15
CA GLY A 480 17.69 45.61 -12.04
C GLY A 480 18.63 44.69 -11.26
N ASN A 481 19.92 45.02 -11.18
CA ASN A 481 20.87 44.22 -10.42
C ASN A 481 20.75 44.58 -8.93
N THR A 482 19.79 43.99 -8.24
CA THR A 482 19.67 44.04 -6.77
C THR A 482 19.34 42.66 -6.21
N GLY A 483 20.30 42.05 -5.49
CA GLY A 483 20.00 41.10 -4.41
C GLY A 483 20.53 39.66 -4.56
N GLN A 484 21.66 39.39 -3.89
CA GLN A 484 22.11 38.10 -3.32
C GLN A 484 22.73 36.98 -4.20
N MET A 485 22.67 36.99 -5.53
CA MET A 485 23.48 36.05 -6.34
C MET A 485 24.13 36.73 -7.55
N MET A 486 25.45 36.59 -7.66
CA MET A 486 26.19 36.89 -8.89
C MET A 486 26.01 35.69 -9.84
N ASP A 487 24.84 35.53 -10.46
CA ASP A 487 24.66 34.55 -11.53
C ASP A 487 25.58 34.98 -12.70
N GLY A 488 26.76 34.35 -12.79
CA GLY A 488 27.66 34.51 -13.93
C GLY A 488 26.98 34.06 -15.23
N SER A 489 27.61 34.33 -16.37
CA SER A 489 27.09 33.92 -17.70
C SER A 489 26.85 32.39 -17.89
N GLN A 490 27.18 31.56 -16.90
CA GLN A 490 27.11 30.10 -16.92
C GLN A 490 25.88 29.57 -16.15
N ILE A 491 25.35 28.43 -16.60
CA ILE A 491 24.24 27.71 -15.97
C ILE A 491 24.64 27.24 -14.56
N ASN A 492 23.77 27.46 -13.57
CA ASN A 492 23.98 26.98 -12.22
C ASN A 492 23.56 25.50 -12.09
N VAL A 493 24.55 24.61 -12.28
CA VAL A 493 24.37 23.15 -12.23
C VAL A 493 23.80 22.67 -10.90
N ASP A 494 24.13 23.33 -9.78
CA ASP A 494 23.62 22.95 -8.44
C ASP A 494 22.10 23.07 -8.32
N VAL A 495 21.47 23.88 -9.16
CA VAL A 495 20.02 24.07 -9.23
C VAL A 495 19.40 23.19 -10.31
N THR A 496 20.02 23.14 -11.50
CA THR A 496 19.39 22.54 -12.69
C THR A 496 19.61 21.03 -12.79
N ALA A 497 20.73 20.51 -12.27
CA ALA A 497 21.10 19.10 -12.39
C ALA A 497 20.06 18.12 -11.81
N PRO A 498 19.56 18.27 -10.57
CA PRO A 498 18.64 17.28 -10.01
C PRO A 498 17.33 17.19 -10.79
N GLY A 499 16.80 18.34 -11.27
CA GLY A 499 15.63 18.37 -12.15
C GLY A 499 15.89 17.69 -13.50
N ALA A 500 17.01 17.98 -14.14
CA ALA A 500 17.37 17.37 -15.42
C ALA A 500 17.63 15.86 -15.32
N ILE A 501 18.27 15.38 -14.25
CA ILE A 501 18.51 13.95 -13.98
C ILE A 501 17.17 13.21 -13.82
N ILE A 502 16.22 13.77 -13.04
CA ILE A 502 14.89 13.17 -12.88
C ILE A 502 14.12 13.18 -14.20
N ALA A 503 14.19 14.28 -14.96
CA ALA A 503 13.54 14.36 -16.28
C ALA A 503 14.04 13.23 -17.19
N LEU A 504 15.35 13.04 -17.31
CA LEU A 504 15.92 11.95 -18.11
C LEU A 504 15.51 10.57 -17.59
N ALA A 505 15.52 10.36 -16.28
CA ALA A 505 15.11 9.10 -15.66
C ALA A 505 13.65 8.73 -16.02
N LEU A 506 12.76 9.72 -16.03
CA LEU A 506 11.34 9.51 -16.30
C LEU A 506 11.02 9.42 -17.80
N ILE A 507 11.70 10.21 -18.64
CA ILE A 507 11.51 10.15 -20.10
C ILE A 507 11.96 8.79 -20.63
N PHE A 508 13.14 8.32 -20.21
CA PHE A 508 13.72 7.04 -20.62
C PHE A 508 13.42 5.88 -19.66
N LEU A 509 12.39 6.02 -18.83
CA LEU A 509 11.99 5.01 -17.84
C LEU A 509 11.72 3.67 -18.54
N LYS A 510 12.48 2.63 -18.17
CA LYS A 510 12.43 1.28 -18.77
C LYS A 510 12.65 1.25 -20.29
N ALA A 511 13.30 2.27 -20.85
CA ALA A 511 13.59 2.32 -22.29
C ALA A 511 14.81 1.48 -22.69
N GLU A 512 15.60 1.01 -21.70
CA GLU A 512 16.82 0.20 -21.91
C GLU A 512 17.86 0.87 -22.83
N SER A 513 17.89 2.22 -22.85
CA SER A 513 18.84 2.99 -23.65
C SER A 513 20.21 3.06 -22.98
N GLU A 514 21.15 2.26 -23.48
CA GLU A 514 22.54 2.26 -23.00
C GLU A 514 23.26 3.60 -23.27
N GLU A 515 22.96 4.26 -24.39
CA GLU A 515 23.58 5.53 -24.77
C GLU A 515 23.29 6.63 -23.75
N ILE A 516 22.01 6.81 -23.38
CA ILE A 516 21.60 7.82 -22.39
C ILE A 516 22.10 7.43 -20.99
N ALA A 517 22.02 6.14 -20.65
CA ALA A 517 22.54 5.62 -19.40
C ALA A 517 24.06 5.82 -19.24
N ALA A 518 24.83 5.75 -20.35
CA ALA A 518 26.27 5.99 -20.36
C ALA A 518 26.60 7.49 -20.26
N ARG A 519 25.80 8.37 -20.88
CA ARG A 519 25.95 9.84 -20.75
C ARG A 519 25.65 10.34 -19.34
N LEU A 520 24.85 9.61 -18.55
CA LEU A 520 24.70 9.81 -17.10
C LEU A 520 25.88 9.20 -16.33
N SER A 521 27.10 9.63 -16.66
CA SER A 521 28.31 9.06 -16.09
C SER A 521 28.42 9.29 -14.58
N ILE A 522 28.85 8.24 -13.90
CA ILE A 522 29.27 8.28 -12.49
C ILE A 522 30.73 8.74 -12.51
N PRO A 523 31.14 9.69 -11.66
CA PRO A 523 32.54 10.09 -11.58
C PRO A 523 33.45 8.87 -11.36
N ASP A 524 34.39 8.67 -12.27
CA ASP A 524 35.33 7.52 -12.28
C ASP A 524 36.79 7.96 -12.05
N THR A 525 37.05 9.26 -11.95
CA THR A 525 38.36 9.81 -11.57
C THR A 525 38.28 10.56 -10.25
N HIS A 526 39.39 10.61 -9.50
CA HIS A 526 39.50 11.41 -8.27
C HIS A 526 39.26 12.91 -8.52
N PHE A 527 39.62 13.40 -9.71
CA PHE A 527 39.38 14.79 -10.09
C PHE A 527 37.89 15.07 -10.23
N ASP A 528 37.14 14.23 -10.95
CA ASP A 528 35.71 14.45 -11.19
C ASP A 528 34.88 14.37 -9.89
N LEU A 529 35.32 13.56 -8.94
CA LEU A 529 34.70 13.45 -7.61
C LEU A 529 34.70 14.79 -6.83
N GLN A 530 35.68 15.67 -7.08
CA GLN A 530 35.76 16.98 -6.41
C GLN A 530 34.75 17.99 -6.96
N TYR A 531 34.22 17.78 -8.17
CA TYR A 531 33.32 18.73 -8.84
C TYR A 531 31.86 18.30 -8.87
N VAL A 532 31.55 17.08 -8.41
CA VAL A 532 30.18 16.56 -8.40
C VAL A 532 29.73 16.35 -6.96
N ARG A 533 28.63 17.00 -6.59
CA ARG A 533 28.04 16.79 -5.27
C ARG A 533 27.60 15.33 -5.07
N PRO A 534 27.83 14.71 -3.90
CA PRO A 534 27.50 13.30 -3.66
C PRO A 534 26.02 12.95 -3.85
N ASP A 535 25.10 13.87 -3.54
CA ASP A 535 23.67 13.67 -3.74
C ASP A 535 23.27 13.58 -5.22
N PHE A 536 24.01 14.26 -6.11
CA PHE A 536 23.83 14.11 -7.55
C PHE A 536 24.34 12.75 -8.04
N VAL A 537 25.40 12.22 -7.42
CA VAL A 537 25.88 10.85 -7.71
C VAL A 537 24.77 9.83 -7.39
N MET A 538 24.11 9.98 -6.23
CA MET A 538 22.96 9.12 -5.87
C MET A 538 21.84 9.22 -6.93
N LEU A 539 21.45 10.44 -7.33
CA LEU A 539 20.41 10.64 -8.34
C LEU A 539 20.80 10.06 -9.71
N ARG A 540 22.06 10.19 -10.15
CA ARG A 540 22.55 9.60 -11.40
C ARG A 540 22.46 8.08 -11.37
N ILE A 541 22.83 7.44 -10.26
CA ILE A 541 22.69 5.99 -10.08
C ILE A 541 21.24 5.54 -10.15
N ILE A 542 20.34 6.26 -9.45
CA ILE A 542 18.90 5.97 -9.49
C ILE A 542 18.40 6.10 -10.93
N ALA A 543 18.69 7.22 -11.60
CA ALA A 543 18.27 7.48 -12.99
C ALA A 543 18.78 6.42 -13.96
N ARG A 544 20.07 6.10 -13.93
CA ARG A 544 20.70 5.08 -14.78
C ARG A 544 20.02 3.72 -14.63
N ASN A 545 19.73 3.31 -13.40
CA ASN A 545 19.08 2.02 -13.13
C ASN A 545 17.58 2.02 -13.49
N LEU A 546 16.88 3.16 -13.38
CA LEU A 546 15.50 3.27 -13.87
C LEU A 546 15.41 3.21 -15.40
N ILE A 547 16.44 3.68 -16.11
CA ILE A 547 16.55 3.53 -17.58
C ILE A 547 16.84 2.06 -17.94
N LEU A 548 17.83 1.45 -17.26
CA LEU A 548 18.23 0.05 -17.41
C LEU A 548 17.47 -0.87 -16.43
N TRP A 549 16.15 -0.73 -16.41
CA TRP A 549 15.24 -1.35 -15.44
C TRP A 549 15.34 -2.87 -15.38
N SER A 550 15.58 -3.47 -16.53
CA SER A 550 15.61 -4.92 -16.71
C SER A 550 16.77 -5.60 -15.99
N ARG A 551 17.88 -4.86 -15.79
CA ARG A 551 19.14 -5.38 -15.23
C ARG A 551 19.19 -5.40 -13.71
N ILE A 552 18.23 -4.78 -13.04
CA ILE A 552 18.21 -4.67 -11.58
C ILE A 552 18.01 -6.05 -10.96
N GLN A 553 18.94 -6.47 -10.12
CA GLN A 553 18.88 -7.74 -9.39
C GLN A 553 19.09 -7.53 -7.88
N PRO A 554 18.38 -8.28 -7.02
CA PRO A 554 18.51 -8.18 -5.57
C PRO A 554 19.69 -9.03 -5.10
N SER A 555 20.92 -8.70 -5.53
CA SER A 555 22.14 -9.38 -5.10
C SER A 555 23.24 -8.40 -4.68
N ILE A 556 24.15 -8.86 -3.81
CA ILE A 556 25.33 -8.09 -3.38
C ILE A 556 26.23 -7.81 -4.59
N ASP A 557 26.41 -8.81 -5.45
CA ASP A 557 27.23 -8.70 -6.66
C ASP A 557 26.70 -7.62 -7.62
N TRP A 558 25.37 -7.51 -7.74
CA TRP A 558 24.76 -6.47 -8.57
C TRP A 558 25.01 -5.07 -8.00
N ILE A 559 24.85 -4.86 -6.70
CA ILE A 559 25.17 -3.56 -6.07
C ILE A 559 26.66 -3.25 -6.25
N GLY A 560 27.54 -4.23 -6.05
CA GLY A 560 28.98 -4.10 -6.30
C GLY A 560 29.29 -3.71 -7.75
N SER A 561 28.55 -4.21 -8.73
CA SER A 561 28.73 -3.86 -10.15
C SER A 561 28.43 -2.39 -10.48
N GLN A 562 27.66 -1.69 -9.63
CA GLN A 562 27.32 -0.27 -9.84
C GLN A 562 28.44 0.68 -9.43
N ILE A 563 29.44 0.19 -8.68
CA ILE A 563 30.51 1.02 -8.12
C ILE A 563 31.68 1.06 -9.12
N PRO A 564 32.13 2.24 -9.59
CA PRO A 564 33.31 2.38 -10.45
C PRO A 564 34.56 1.78 -9.81
N GLU A 565 35.45 1.22 -10.64
CA GLU A 565 36.63 0.49 -10.16
C GLU A 565 37.59 1.40 -9.36
N THR A 566 37.77 2.66 -9.78
CA THR A 566 38.56 3.67 -9.06
C THR A 566 38.07 3.87 -7.62
N ILE A 567 36.75 3.94 -7.43
CA ILE A 567 36.15 4.12 -6.10
C ILE A 567 36.30 2.85 -5.28
N LYS A 568 36.07 1.67 -5.89
CA LYS A 568 36.27 0.38 -5.20
C LYS A 568 37.69 0.26 -4.68
N VAL A 569 38.68 0.38 -5.58
CA VAL A 569 40.09 0.24 -5.24
C VAL A 569 40.49 1.24 -4.16
N GLY A 570 40.10 2.52 -4.31
CA GLY A 570 40.42 3.55 -3.31
C GLY A 570 39.83 3.27 -1.92
N VAL A 571 38.57 2.82 -1.85
CA VAL A 571 37.94 2.47 -0.55
C VAL A 571 38.63 1.27 0.09
N PHE A 572 38.91 0.21 -0.68
CA PHE A 572 39.57 -1.00 -0.16
C PHE A 572 41.02 -0.71 0.27
N SER A 573 41.80 0.01 -0.53
CA SER A 573 43.20 0.32 -0.22
C SER A 573 43.36 1.19 1.03
N MET A 574 42.41 2.10 1.30
CA MET A 574 42.43 2.92 2.52
C MET A 574 41.96 2.15 3.75
N SER A 575 41.06 1.16 3.60
CA SER A 575 40.64 0.29 4.70
C SER A 575 41.73 -0.68 5.19
N GLU A 576 42.79 -0.90 4.39
CA GLU A 576 43.94 -1.75 4.70
C GLU A 576 45.19 -0.96 5.18
N GLU A 577 45.05 0.34 5.50
CA GLU A 577 46.13 1.22 6.00
C GLU A 577 47.39 1.31 5.10
N ALA A 578 47.27 1.00 3.81
CA ALA A 578 48.42 0.82 2.91
C ALA A 578 48.92 2.10 2.18
N ILE A 579 48.27 3.26 2.34
CA ILE A 579 48.56 4.48 1.56
C ILE A 579 48.63 5.73 2.46
N ASP A 580 49.60 6.60 2.18
CA ASP A 580 49.75 7.92 2.79
C ASP A 580 48.52 8.80 2.49
N CYS A 581 47.88 9.33 3.53
CA CYS A 581 46.57 9.99 3.46
C CYS A 581 46.59 11.38 2.80
N ASP A 582 47.77 11.88 2.43
CA ASP A 582 47.97 13.27 2.02
C ASP A 582 47.80 13.52 0.50
N GLU A 583 47.66 12.47 -0.33
CA GLU A 583 47.50 12.62 -1.79
C GLU A 583 46.03 12.63 -2.30
N PHE A 584 45.06 12.16 -1.51
CA PHE A 584 43.67 11.96 -1.97
C PHE A 584 42.61 12.48 -0.98
N ASP A 585 41.55 13.09 -1.51
CA ASP A 585 40.36 13.46 -0.73
C ASP A 585 39.53 12.20 -0.39
N ALA A 586 39.87 11.60 0.75
CA ALA A 586 39.18 10.41 1.26
C ALA A 586 37.70 10.69 1.57
N GLU A 587 37.35 11.89 2.02
CA GLU A 587 35.96 12.24 2.34
C GLU A 587 35.08 12.19 1.08
N ALA A 588 35.50 12.84 -0.01
CA ALA A 588 34.76 12.81 -1.28
C ALA A 588 34.58 11.38 -1.83
N LEU A 589 35.63 10.55 -1.70
CA LEU A 589 35.62 9.16 -2.15
C LEU A 589 34.63 8.29 -1.36
N PHE A 590 34.67 8.35 -0.02
CA PHE A 590 33.74 7.60 0.83
C PHE A 590 32.31 8.13 0.71
N GLN A 591 32.11 9.45 0.58
CA GLN A 591 30.79 10.03 0.33
C GLN A 591 30.21 9.55 -1.00
N ALA A 592 30.98 9.51 -2.08
CA ALA A 592 30.52 8.97 -3.36
C ALA A 592 30.16 7.48 -3.24
N TYR A 593 31.00 6.68 -2.57
CA TYR A 593 30.76 5.26 -2.35
C TYR A 593 29.41 4.98 -1.66
N ILE A 594 29.12 5.63 -0.53
CA ILE A 594 27.87 5.41 0.20
C ILE A 594 26.65 5.90 -0.58
N ASN A 595 26.78 6.98 -1.35
CA ASN A 595 25.69 7.53 -2.17
C ASN A 595 25.38 6.61 -3.37
N ILE A 596 26.40 5.97 -3.95
CA ILE A 596 26.22 4.96 -5.00
C ILE A 596 25.48 3.74 -4.46
N VAL A 597 25.95 3.18 -3.34
CA VAL A 597 25.33 2.02 -2.69
C VAL A 597 23.87 2.33 -2.33
N THR A 598 23.62 3.50 -1.73
CA THR A 598 22.27 3.92 -1.34
C THR A 598 21.36 4.12 -2.56
N GLY A 599 21.86 4.73 -3.63
CA GLY A 599 21.13 4.88 -4.90
C GLY A 599 20.75 3.54 -5.53
N ALA A 600 21.66 2.55 -5.48
CA ALA A 600 21.39 1.19 -5.95
C ALA A 600 20.31 0.50 -5.10
N CYS A 601 20.36 0.66 -3.77
CA CYS A 601 19.33 0.16 -2.85
C CYS A 601 17.94 0.78 -3.11
N ILE A 602 17.88 2.08 -3.43
CA ILE A 602 16.63 2.76 -3.81
C ILE A 602 16.10 2.19 -5.13
N ALA A 603 16.96 1.95 -6.12
CA ALA A 603 16.55 1.34 -7.39
C ALA A 603 15.97 -0.08 -7.20
N ILE A 604 16.57 -0.90 -6.33
CA ILE A 604 16.00 -2.21 -5.93
C ILE A 604 14.64 -2.01 -5.26
N GLY A 605 14.52 -1.04 -4.34
CA GLY A 605 13.26 -0.70 -3.68
C GLY A 605 12.14 -0.36 -4.66
N LEU A 606 12.45 0.43 -5.69
CA LEU A 606 11.52 0.80 -6.76
C LEU A 606 11.18 -0.39 -7.67
N LYS A 607 12.17 -1.21 -8.06
CA LYS A 607 11.99 -2.40 -8.91
C LYS A 607 11.05 -3.44 -8.29
N TYR A 608 11.22 -3.69 -7.00
CA TYR A 608 10.49 -4.72 -6.26
C TYR A 608 9.35 -4.15 -5.41
N ALA A 609 8.88 -2.93 -5.71
CA ALA A 609 7.84 -2.25 -4.95
C ALA A 609 6.58 -3.13 -4.79
N GLY A 610 6.19 -3.38 -3.53
CA GLY A 610 5.02 -4.18 -3.20
C GLY A 610 5.06 -5.66 -3.66
N SER A 611 6.20 -6.18 -4.12
CA SER A 611 6.34 -7.56 -4.60
C SER A 611 6.45 -8.58 -3.47
N ARG A 612 6.84 -8.15 -2.26
CA ARG A 612 7.19 -9.03 -1.13
C ARG A 612 8.32 -10.03 -1.46
N ASN A 613 9.22 -9.69 -2.38
CA ASN A 613 10.36 -10.52 -2.73
C ASN A 613 11.29 -10.70 -1.51
N GLY A 614 11.60 -11.96 -1.18
CA GLY A 614 12.41 -12.32 -0.02
C GLY A 614 13.88 -11.89 -0.13
N ASP A 615 14.48 -12.07 -1.31
CA ASP A 615 15.89 -11.76 -1.56
C ASP A 615 16.15 -10.25 -1.46
N ALA A 616 15.28 -9.44 -2.08
CA ALA A 616 15.34 -7.98 -1.99
C ALA A 616 15.16 -7.50 -0.54
N GLN A 617 14.26 -8.13 0.20
CA GLN A 617 14.01 -7.82 1.60
C GLN A 617 15.22 -8.13 2.48
N GLU A 618 15.83 -9.31 2.33
CA GLU A 618 17.01 -9.73 3.09
C GLU A 618 18.21 -8.84 2.77
N LEU A 619 18.45 -8.57 1.50
CA LEU A 619 19.53 -7.70 1.04
C LEU A 619 19.41 -6.29 1.63
N LEU A 620 18.28 -5.61 1.43
CA LEU A 620 18.07 -4.26 1.95
C LEU A 620 18.10 -4.22 3.48
N TYR A 621 17.59 -5.26 4.16
CA TYR A 621 17.70 -5.38 5.61
C TYR A 621 19.16 -5.50 6.06
N SER A 622 19.97 -6.29 5.36
CA SER A 622 21.40 -6.47 5.67
C SER A 622 22.19 -5.16 5.55
N TYR A 623 21.97 -4.38 4.48
CA TYR A 623 22.57 -3.05 4.32
C TYR A 623 22.07 -2.08 5.40
N THR A 624 20.78 -2.08 5.72
CA THR A 624 20.23 -1.22 6.78
C THR A 624 20.88 -1.53 8.13
N VAL A 625 21.05 -2.81 8.48
CA VAL A 625 21.70 -3.22 9.72
C VAL A 625 23.20 -2.89 9.70
N HIS A 626 23.89 -3.02 8.56
CA HIS A 626 25.30 -2.64 8.46
C HIS A 626 25.51 -1.14 8.73
N PHE A 627 24.79 -0.26 8.02
CA PHE A 627 24.84 1.19 8.28
C PHE A 627 24.47 1.53 9.73
N LEU A 628 23.51 0.79 10.31
CA LEU A 628 23.14 0.97 11.70
C LEU A 628 24.28 0.56 12.66
N ASN A 629 24.98 -0.55 12.40
CA ASN A 629 26.08 -1.04 13.23
C ASN A 629 27.29 -0.09 13.22
N GLU A 630 27.55 0.60 12.11
CA GLU A 630 28.57 1.66 12.03
C GLU A 630 28.22 2.86 12.92
N ILE A 631 26.92 3.22 13.01
CA ILE A 631 26.46 4.32 13.88
C ILE A 631 26.40 3.89 15.34
N LYS A 632 25.88 2.69 15.58
CA LYS A 632 25.66 2.11 16.90
C LYS A 632 25.58 0.59 16.79
N HIS A 633 26.57 -0.09 17.36
CA HIS A 633 26.65 -1.54 17.33
C HIS A 633 25.41 -2.21 17.92
N VAL A 634 24.69 -2.99 17.10
CA VAL A 634 23.60 -3.89 17.50
C VAL A 634 24.16 -5.32 17.50
N SER A 635 23.69 -6.18 18.41
CA SER A 635 24.17 -7.58 18.56
C SER A 635 23.91 -8.51 17.37
N VAL A 636 23.37 -8.00 16.25
CA VAL A 636 23.09 -8.77 15.04
C VAL A 636 24.35 -8.80 14.18
N GLN A 637 24.98 -9.98 14.11
CA GLN A 637 26.10 -10.22 13.20
C GLN A 637 25.59 -10.37 11.76
N THR A 638 25.94 -9.43 10.90
CA THR A 638 25.74 -9.53 9.44
C THR A 638 27.08 -9.81 8.77
N PRO A 639 27.10 -10.43 7.58
CA PRO A 639 28.32 -10.52 6.78
C PRO A 639 28.92 -9.13 6.55
N SER A 640 30.24 -9.06 6.46
CA SER A 640 31.01 -7.83 6.21
C SER A 640 30.80 -7.37 4.76
N ILE A 641 29.67 -6.71 4.49
CA ILE A 641 29.29 -6.27 3.14
C ILE A 641 29.96 -4.95 2.75
N LEU A 642 30.14 -4.05 3.71
CA LEU A 642 30.75 -2.74 3.51
C LEU A 642 32.02 -2.60 4.39
N PRO A 643 32.94 -1.69 4.02
CA PRO A 643 34.12 -1.38 4.82
C PRO A 643 33.73 -0.89 6.22
N LYS A 644 34.57 -1.19 7.21
CA LYS A 644 34.41 -0.69 8.58
C LYS A 644 35.00 0.71 8.71
N GLY A 645 34.48 1.50 9.64
CA GLY A 645 35.03 2.83 9.96
C GLY A 645 34.49 3.94 9.07
N LEU A 646 33.27 3.80 8.53
CA LEU A 646 32.69 4.81 7.63
C LEU A 646 32.56 6.18 8.29
N LEU A 647 32.33 6.22 9.60
CA LEU A 647 32.25 7.46 10.38
C LEU A 647 33.56 8.24 10.50
N GLN A 648 34.70 7.64 10.12
CA GLN A 648 35.97 8.36 10.05
C GLN A 648 36.00 9.35 8.88
N TYR A 649 35.29 9.04 7.80
CA TYR A 649 35.36 9.78 6.53
C TYR A 649 34.02 10.44 6.14
N VAL A 650 32.90 9.96 6.68
CA VAL A 650 31.56 10.49 6.39
C VAL A 650 30.94 11.05 7.64
N ASP A 651 30.34 12.24 7.52
CA ASP A 651 29.55 12.80 8.60
C ASP A 651 28.37 11.91 8.98
N ARG A 652 28.06 11.93 10.27
CA ARG A 652 26.99 11.12 10.82
C ARG A 652 25.61 11.43 10.20
N GLY A 653 25.35 12.67 9.81
CA GLY A 653 24.07 13.09 9.24
C GLY A 653 23.80 12.42 7.89
N THR A 654 24.80 12.38 7.02
CA THR A 654 24.74 11.70 5.72
C THR A 654 24.57 10.18 5.88
N LEU A 655 25.28 9.58 6.84
CA LEU A 655 25.13 8.14 7.11
C LEU A 655 23.74 7.79 7.64
N GLU A 656 23.19 8.61 8.54
CA GLU A 656 21.80 8.47 9.02
C GLU A 656 20.80 8.67 7.87
N LEU A 657 21.01 9.63 6.97
CA LEU A 657 20.17 9.82 5.79
C LEU A 657 20.14 8.56 4.92
N CYS A 658 21.31 8.02 4.58
CA CYS A 658 21.43 6.80 3.77
C CYS A 658 20.73 5.61 4.43
N LEU A 659 20.97 5.41 5.74
CA LEU A 659 20.30 4.38 6.54
C LEU A 659 18.77 4.45 6.41
N HIS A 660 18.20 5.65 6.56
CA HIS A 660 16.76 5.85 6.53
C HIS A 660 16.16 5.72 5.13
N LEU A 661 16.89 6.11 4.07
CA LEU A 661 16.46 5.90 2.69
C LEU A 661 16.45 4.41 2.30
N ILE A 662 17.42 3.62 2.78
CA ILE A 662 17.45 2.16 2.58
C ILE A 662 16.30 1.51 3.37
N ALA A 663 16.06 1.92 4.62
CA ALA A 663 14.93 1.43 5.43
C ALA A 663 13.56 1.77 4.81
N LEU A 664 13.44 2.94 4.19
CA LEU A 664 12.25 3.33 3.44
C LEU A 664 12.08 2.47 2.18
N SER A 665 13.16 2.22 1.44
CA SER A 665 13.18 1.35 0.26
C SER A 665 12.79 -0.10 0.61
N LEU A 666 13.28 -0.62 1.73
CA LEU A 666 12.88 -1.92 2.30
C LEU A 666 11.37 -1.97 2.55
N SER A 667 10.80 -0.87 3.06
CA SER A 667 9.36 -0.77 3.33
C SER A 667 8.52 -0.66 2.06
N VAL A 668 9.07 -0.09 0.99
CA VAL A 668 8.45 -0.05 -0.35
C VAL A 668 8.36 -1.47 -0.94
N VAL A 669 9.41 -2.30 -0.82
CA VAL A 669 9.38 -3.72 -1.24
C VAL A 669 8.31 -4.50 -0.47
N MET A 670 8.24 -4.26 0.84
CA MET A 670 7.34 -4.95 1.77
C MET A 670 5.99 -4.24 1.97
N ALA A 671 5.62 -3.34 1.06
CA ALA A 671 4.45 -2.47 1.23
C ALA A 671 3.15 -3.28 1.42
N GLY A 672 2.38 -2.91 2.44
CA GLY A 672 1.12 -3.53 2.83
C GLY A 672 1.26 -4.90 3.50
N SER A 673 2.45 -5.51 3.54
CA SER A 673 2.65 -6.87 4.06
C SER A 673 2.54 -6.98 5.58
N GLY A 674 2.90 -5.91 6.30
CA GLY A 674 3.02 -5.90 7.76
C GLY A 674 4.15 -6.78 8.30
N GLN A 675 5.20 -7.06 7.52
CA GLN A 675 6.28 -7.99 7.92
C GLN A 675 6.96 -7.59 9.24
N LEU A 676 7.04 -8.55 10.17
CA LEU A 676 7.40 -8.29 11.56
C LEU A 676 8.86 -7.90 11.77
N GLN A 677 9.80 -8.50 11.02
CA GLN A 677 11.24 -8.20 11.12
C GLN A 677 11.51 -6.74 10.73
N THR A 678 11.01 -6.32 9.58
CA THR A 678 11.05 -4.94 9.10
C THR A 678 10.36 -3.99 10.09
N PHE A 679 9.19 -4.35 10.63
CA PHE A 679 8.51 -3.51 11.62
C PHE A 679 9.32 -3.33 12.91
N ARG A 680 9.99 -4.37 13.41
CA ARG A 680 10.86 -4.27 14.60
C ARG A 680 12.02 -3.31 14.38
N LEU A 681 12.63 -3.35 13.20
CA LEU A 681 13.69 -2.42 12.80
C LEU A 681 13.17 -0.97 12.75
N LEU A 682 12.04 -0.72 12.09
CA LEU A 682 11.45 0.62 12.01
C LEU A 682 11.04 1.15 13.40
N ARG A 683 10.49 0.29 14.25
CA ARG A 683 10.15 0.61 15.64
C ARG A 683 11.40 1.02 16.43
N TYR A 684 12.51 0.31 16.24
CA TYR A 684 13.79 0.65 16.84
C TYR A 684 14.28 2.02 16.35
N LEU A 685 14.33 2.26 15.02
CA LEU A 685 14.75 3.54 14.45
C LEU A 685 13.91 4.72 14.95
N ARG A 686 12.58 4.53 15.05
CA ARG A 686 11.66 5.54 15.62
C ARG A 686 11.91 5.82 17.11
N GLY A 687 12.40 4.82 17.84
CA GLY A 687 12.60 4.85 19.29
C GLY A 687 13.92 5.50 19.73
N ARG A 688 14.85 5.77 18.81
CA ARG A 688 16.16 6.35 19.14
C ARG A 688 16.00 7.75 19.74
N SER A 689 16.59 7.95 20.92
CA SER A 689 16.53 9.21 21.68
C SER A 689 17.44 10.27 21.07
N SER A 690 17.09 11.55 21.25
CA SER A 690 17.95 12.68 20.83
C SER A 690 19.31 12.73 21.54
N ALA A 691 19.45 12.09 22.70
CA ALA A 691 20.74 11.94 23.38
C ALA A 691 21.72 11.06 22.56
N GLU A 692 21.20 10.22 21.67
CA GLU A 692 22.00 9.29 20.88
C GLU A 692 22.36 9.85 19.50
N GLY A 693 21.81 11.00 19.05
CA GLY A 693 22.05 11.64 17.75
C GLY A 693 21.05 12.78 17.43
N GLN A 694 21.31 13.58 16.39
CA GLN A 694 20.37 14.62 15.95
C GLN A 694 19.09 13.98 15.37
N VAL A 695 17.98 14.09 16.10
CA VAL A 695 16.65 13.79 15.58
C VAL A 695 16.30 14.90 14.61
N ASN A 696 16.34 14.61 13.31
CA ASN A 696 15.94 15.53 12.25
C ASN A 696 14.52 15.19 11.78
N TYR A 697 13.69 16.21 11.54
CA TYR A 697 12.35 16.11 10.96
C TYR A 697 12.30 15.19 9.73
N GLY A 698 13.20 15.36 8.77
CA GLY A 698 13.22 14.57 7.54
C GLY A 698 13.42 13.07 7.77
N LEU A 699 14.28 12.70 8.72
CA LEU A 699 14.49 11.30 9.10
C LEU A 699 13.23 10.72 9.76
N GLN A 700 12.56 11.49 10.62
CA GLN A 700 11.29 11.07 11.24
C GLN A 700 10.17 10.94 10.20
N MET A 701 10.14 11.79 9.18
CA MET A 701 9.24 11.66 8.03
C MET A 701 9.50 10.36 7.27
N ALA A 702 10.76 10.01 6.98
CA ALA A 702 11.12 8.77 6.32
C ALA A 702 10.69 7.53 7.14
N VAL A 703 10.94 7.50 8.45
CA VAL A 703 10.47 6.39 9.32
C VAL A 703 8.96 6.34 9.38
N SER A 704 8.27 7.49 9.46
CA SER A 704 6.82 7.55 9.47
C SER A 704 6.23 6.96 8.19
N LEU A 705 6.70 7.42 7.03
CA LEU A 705 6.32 6.87 5.72
C LEU A 705 6.62 5.37 5.63
N ALA A 706 7.80 4.93 6.06
CA ALA A 706 8.18 3.52 6.05
C ALA A 706 7.20 2.64 6.86
N ILE A 707 6.82 3.07 8.07
CA ILE A 707 5.81 2.37 8.89
C ILE A 707 4.45 2.38 8.18
N GLY A 708 4.05 3.53 7.61
CA GLY A 708 2.81 3.67 6.87
C GLY A 708 2.74 2.77 5.64
N PHE A 709 3.83 2.69 4.85
CA PHE A 709 3.94 1.84 3.67
C PHE A 709 3.92 0.36 4.03
N LEU A 710 4.59 -0.05 5.11
CA LEU A 710 4.56 -1.43 5.58
C LEU A 710 3.13 -1.92 5.90
N PHE A 711 2.26 -1.01 6.37
CA PHE A 711 0.86 -1.27 6.70
C PHE A 711 -0.12 -0.49 5.79
N LEU A 712 0.24 -0.26 4.54
CA LEU A 712 -0.50 0.57 3.59
C LEU A 712 -2.00 0.19 3.52
N GLY A 713 -2.88 1.14 3.80
CA GLY A 713 -4.33 0.94 3.87
C GLY A 713 -4.76 -0.16 4.86
N GLY A 714 -4.11 -0.28 6.01
CA GLY A 714 -4.31 -1.36 6.98
C GLY A 714 -3.88 -2.73 6.44
N GLY A 715 -3.04 -2.75 5.40
CA GLY A 715 -2.65 -3.93 4.63
C GLY A 715 -3.58 -4.25 3.45
N THR A 716 -4.58 -3.43 3.14
CA THR A 716 -5.47 -3.72 1.99
C THR A 716 -4.84 -3.36 0.63
N HIS A 717 -3.87 -2.44 0.65
CA HIS A 717 -3.22 -1.89 -0.54
C HIS A 717 -1.74 -2.28 -0.57
N SER A 718 -1.15 -2.20 -1.76
CA SER A 718 0.29 -2.27 -1.98
C SER A 718 0.68 -1.41 -3.20
N PHE A 719 1.97 -1.29 -3.50
CA PHE A 719 2.44 -0.47 -4.62
C PHE A 719 2.49 -1.25 -5.93
N SER A 720 2.18 -0.60 -7.04
CA SER A 720 2.43 -1.14 -8.38
C SER A 720 3.76 -0.63 -8.94
N THR A 721 4.25 -1.31 -9.97
CA THR A 721 5.47 -0.99 -10.70
C THR A 721 5.19 -0.47 -12.11
N SER A 722 3.96 -0.01 -12.39
CA SER A 722 3.63 0.70 -13.64
C SER A 722 4.47 1.97 -13.81
N ASN A 723 4.63 2.46 -15.04
CA ASN A 723 5.49 3.64 -15.29
C ASN A 723 5.02 4.87 -14.49
N SER A 724 3.70 5.09 -14.40
CA SER A 724 3.08 6.14 -13.59
C SER A 724 3.39 5.97 -12.09
N ALA A 725 3.30 4.74 -11.59
CA ALA A 725 3.56 4.42 -10.19
C ALA A 725 5.03 4.62 -9.82
N ILE A 726 5.97 4.16 -10.64
CA ILE A 726 7.40 4.35 -10.41
C ILE A 726 7.78 5.83 -10.46
N ALA A 727 7.20 6.60 -11.38
CA ALA A 727 7.41 8.05 -11.43
C ALA A 727 6.92 8.74 -10.14
N ALA A 728 5.72 8.41 -9.68
CA ALA A 728 5.15 8.96 -8.46
C ALA A 728 5.93 8.53 -7.19
N LEU A 729 6.42 7.28 -7.14
CA LEU A 729 7.26 6.79 -6.06
C LEU A 729 8.63 7.47 -6.05
N LEU A 730 9.29 7.64 -7.20
CA LEU A 730 10.57 8.35 -7.29
C LEU A 730 10.47 9.76 -6.70
N ILE A 731 9.40 10.48 -7.07
CA ILE A 731 9.17 11.84 -6.57
C ILE A 731 8.82 11.82 -5.08
N THR A 732 8.03 10.86 -4.62
CA THR A 732 7.73 10.69 -3.19
C THR A 732 8.97 10.34 -2.37
N LEU A 733 9.89 9.57 -2.94
CA LEU A 733 11.09 9.05 -2.29
C LEU A 733 12.33 9.91 -2.56
N TYR A 734 12.16 11.12 -3.14
CA TYR A 734 13.27 12.00 -3.49
C TYR A 734 14.28 12.12 -2.33
N PRO A 735 15.56 11.78 -2.56
CA PRO A 735 16.49 11.45 -1.47
C PRO A 735 16.88 12.64 -0.58
N ARG A 736 16.63 13.89 -1.01
CA ARG A 736 16.83 15.08 -0.16
C ARG A 736 15.63 15.26 0.77
N LEU A 737 15.82 14.96 2.05
CA LEU A 737 14.79 15.10 3.08
C LEU A 737 14.84 16.50 3.71
N PRO A 738 13.68 17.07 4.10
CA PRO A 738 13.60 18.39 4.73
C PRO A 738 14.28 18.40 6.11
N THR A 739 14.96 19.51 6.43
CA THR A 739 15.65 19.72 7.70
C THR A 739 14.71 20.12 8.84
N GLY A 740 13.55 20.70 8.50
CA GLY A 740 12.52 21.11 9.46
C GLY A 740 11.12 21.09 8.83
N PRO A 741 10.05 21.29 9.61
CA PRO A 741 8.68 21.15 9.12
C PRO A 741 8.30 22.13 8.01
N ASN A 742 8.90 23.31 7.95
CA ASN A 742 8.65 24.29 6.88
C ASN A 742 9.70 24.29 5.75
N ASP A 743 10.68 23.39 5.80
CA ASP A 743 11.72 23.33 4.78
C ASP A 743 11.19 22.71 3.48
N ASN A 744 11.07 23.52 2.43
CA ASN A 744 10.66 23.10 1.08
C ASN A 744 11.73 23.42 0.03
N ARG A 745 12.97 23.66 0.48
CA ARG A 745 14.05 24.23 -0.34
C ARG A 745 14.37 23.40 -1.59
N CYS A 746 14.62 22.11 -1.38
CA CYS A 746 15.03 21.18 -2.44
C CYS A 746 13.87 20.38 -3.04
N HIS A 747 12.72 20.33 -2.35
CA HIS A 747 11.57 19.51 -2.72
C HIS A 747 10.32 19.97 -1.97
N LEU A 748 9.25 20.25 -2.70
CA LEU A 748 7.97 20.62 -2.11
C LEU A 748 7.36 19.45 -1.34
N GLN A 749 7.13 19.60 -0.03
CA GLN A 749 6.68 18.50 0.83
C GLN A 749 5.33 17.90 0.44
N ALA A 750 4.45 18.66 -0.23
CA ALA A 750 3.19 18.15 -0.77
C ALA A 750 3.38 16.94 -1.72
N PHE A 751 4.51 16.89 -2.45
CA PHE A 751 4.81 15.80 -3.39
C PHE A 751 5.09 14.47 -2.69
N ARG A 752 5.38 14.46 -1.39
CA ARG A 752 5.54 13.24 -0.59
C ARG A 752 4.25 12.43 -0.44
N HIS A 753 3.10 12.99 -0.83
CA HIS A 753 1.81 12.28 -0.86
C HIS A 753 1.48 11.67 -2.22
N LEU A 754 2.33 11.86 -3.25
CA LEU A 754 2.10 11.29 -4.58
C LEU A 754 2.18 9.76 -4.60
N TYR A 755 2.70 9.10 -3.56
CA TYR A 755 2.68 7.63 -3.46
C TYR A 755 1.28 7.04 -3.65
N VAL A 756 0.23 7.81 -3.34
CA VAL A 756 -1.18 7.39 -3.54
C VAL A 756 -1.44 7.00 -5.00
N ILE A 757 -0.81 7.69 -5.97
CA ILE A 757 -0.90 7.36 -7.40
C ILE A 757 -0.34 5.96 -7.69
N ALA A 758 0.66 5.53 -6.94
CA ALA A 758 1.29 4.22 -7.09
C ALA A 758 0.55 3.09 -6.37
N THR A 759 -0.43 3.41 -5.52
CA THR A 759 -1.16 2.41 -4.73
C THR A 759 -2.24 1.70 -5.53
N GLU A 760 -2.39 0.41 -5.27
CA GLU A 760 -3.49 -0.39 -5.78
C GLU A 760 -4.01 -1.35 -4.69
N PRO A 761 -5.33 -1.61 -4.67
CA PRO A 761 -5.89 -2.60 -3.79
C PRO A 761 -5.54 -4.00 -4.33
N ARG A 762 -4.81 -4.79 -3.53
CA ARG A 762 -4.39 -6.16 -3.89
C ARG A 762 -4.85 -7.23 -2.90
N ARG A 763 -5.57 -6.82 -1.86
CA ARG A 763 -6.04 -7.76 -0.82
C ARG A 763 -7.15 -8.65 -1.34
N VAL A 764 -6.95 -9.96 -1.25
CA VAL A 764 -8.00 -10.96 -1.39
C VAL A 764 -8.43 -11.47 -0.01
N GLN A 765 -9.74 -11.44 0.20
CA GLN A 765 -10.44 -11.98 1.37
C GLN A 765 -11.32 -13.14 0.91
N THR A 766 -11.27 -14.27 1.60
CA THR A 766 -12.26 -15.32 1.38
C THR A 766 -13.45 -15.17 2.32
N VAL A 767 -14.65 -15.43 1.79
CA VAL A 767 -15.90 -15.40 2.53
C VAL A 767 -16.59 -16.74 2.36
N ASP A 768 -16.97 -17.36 3.48
CA ASP A 768 -17.73 -18.60 3.45
C ASP A 768 -19.16 -18.31 3.00
N VAL A 769 -19.62 -18.96 1.93
CA VAL A 769 -20.93 -18.68 1.31
C VAL A 769 -22.08 -19.00 2.24
N ASP A 770 -21.92 -20.03 3.08
CA ASP A 770 -22.98 -20.47 3.98
C ASP A 770 -23.20 -19.47 5.12
N THR A 771 -22.13 -18.83 5.60
CA THR A 771 -22.19 -17.93 6.77
C THR A 771 -22.16 -16.44 6.41
N GLY A 772 -21.65 -16.10 5.22
CA GLY A 772 -21.37 -14.72 4.84
C GLY A 772 -20.21 -14.08 5.61
N LEU A 773 -19.48 -14.84 6.43
CA LEU A 773 -18.40 -14.35 7.26
C LEU A 773 -17.03 -14.49 6.56
N PRO A 774 -16.10 -13.54 6.79
CA PRO A 774 -14.74 -13.67 6.31
C PRO A 774 -14.01 -14.81 7.05
N VAL A 775 -13.26 -15.63 6.32
CA VAL A 775 -12.59 -16.82 6.87
C VAL A 775 -11.14 -16.93 6.41
N TYR A 776 -10.36 -17.75 7.09
CA TYR A 776 -9.04 -18.18 6.60
C TYR A 776 -9.21 -19.27 5.54
N CYS A 777 -8.40 -19.17 4.49
CA CYS A 777 -8.29 -20.19 3.46
C CYS A 777 -6.88 -20.17 2.86
N PRO A 778 -6.20 -21.31 2.74
CA PRO A 778 -4.96 -21.38 1.99
C PRO A 778 -5.24 -21.26 0.49
N LEU A 779 -4.50 -20.39 -0.17
CA LEU A 779 -4.48 -20.21 -1.61
C LEU A 779 -3.12 -20.59 -2.14
N GLU A 780 -3.10 -21.33 -3.24
CA GLU A 780 -1.92 -21.50 -4.08
C GLU A 780 -1.96 -20.44 -5.18
N VAL A 781 -0.86 -19.72 -5.35
CA VAL A 781 -0.71 -18.60 -6.28
C VAL A 781 0.43 -18.94 -7.23
N THR A 782 0.15 -18.91 -8.52
CA THR A 782 1.15 -19.11 -9.58
C THR A 782 1.46 -17.79 -10.26
N VAL A 783 2.73 -17.40 -10.24
CA VAL A 783 3.26 -16.27 -11.00
C VAL A 783 3.79 -16.77 -12.33
N ALA A 784 3.44 -16.08 -13.41
CA ALA A 784 3.88 -16.41 -14.76
C ALA A 784 5.40 -16.33 -14.89
N GLU A 785 5.95 -17.18 -15.75
CA GLU A 785 7.33 -17.05 -16.22
C GLU A 785 7.52 -15.68 -16.88
N THR A 786 8.63 -15.04 -16.56
CA THR A 786 9.08 -13.77 -17.15
C THR A 786 10.45 -13.98 -17.77
N GLU A 787 10.96 -13.01 -18.52
CA GLU A 787 12.32 -13.09 -19.10
C GLU A 787 13.43 -13.33 -18.07
N TYR A 788 13.18 -13.01 -16.79
CA TYR A 788 14.18 -13.06 -15.70
C TYR A 788 13.90 -14.13 -14.66
N TYR A 789 12.68 -14.66 -14.60
CA TYR A 789 12.24 -15.55 -13.54
C TYR A 789 11.39 -16.69 -14.10
N ASP A 790 11.73 -17.90 -13.69
CA ASP A 790 10.93 -19.09 -13.96
C ASP A 790 9.54 -18.98 -13.33
N GLU A 791 8.60 -19.80 -13.82
CA GLU A 791 7.28 -19.94 -13.19
C GLU A 791 7.42 -20.38 -11.73
N THR A 792 6.84 -19.61 -10.81
CA THR A 792 6.90 -19.88 -9.37
C THR A 792 5.52 -20.09 -8.77
N ASN A 793 5.44 -21.06 -7.87
CA ASN A 793 4.23 -21.40 -7.11
C ASN A 793 4.50 -21.21 -5.62
N TYR A 794 3.63 -20.49 -4.93
CA TYR A 794 3.68 -20.37 -3.48
C TYR A 794 2.29 -20.45 -2.87
N CYS A 795 2.23 -20.80 -1.59
CA CYS A 795 0.99 -20.84 -0.83
C CYS A 795 0.93 -19.67 0.16
N ASP A 796 -0.18 -18.95 0.17
CA ASP A 796 -0.46 -17.90 1.16
C ASP A 796 -1.84 -18.15 1.80
N VAL A 797 -2.11 -17.56 2.97
CA VAL A 797 -3.39 -17.75 3.69
C VAL A 797 -4.17 -16.44 3.66
N THR A 798 -5.40 -16.48 3.17
CA THR A 798 -6.26 -15.29 3.14
C THR A 798 -6.68 -14.87 4.54
N PRO A 799 -6.77 -13.57 4.85
CA PRO A 799 -6.63 -12.44 3.92
C PRO A 799 -5.17 -12.15 3.58
N CYS A 800 -4.83 -12.12 2.29
CA CYS A 800 -3.47 -11.93 1.80
C CYS A 800 -3.43 -10.93 0.64
N LEU A 801 -2.22 -10.45 0.31
CA LEU A 801 -1.97 -9.60 -0.85
C LEU A 801 -1.61 -10.46 -2.05
N LEU A 802 -2.29 -10.27 -3.17
CA LEU A 802 -1.90 -10.82 -4.45
C LEU A 802 -0.69 -10.07 -5.03
N PRO A 803 0.06 -10.70 -5.96
CA PRO A 803 1.03 -9.98 -6.78
C PRO A 803 0.30 -9.09 -7.80
N GLU A 804 1.06 -8.32 -8.57
CA GLU A 804 0.49 -7.51 -9.65
C GLU A 804 -0.24 -8.39 -10.69
N ARG A 805 -1.28 -7.82 -11.30
CA ARG A 805 -2.06 -8.51 -12.34
C ARG A 805 -1.24 -8.82 -13.59
N SER A 806 -0.20 -8.04 -13.85
CA SER A 806 0.75 -8.18 -14.97
C SER A 806 1.58 -9.47 -14.90
N VAL A 807 1.72 -10.08 -13.71
CA VAL A 807 2.54 -11.28 -13.50
C VAL A 807 1.75 -12.48 -12.99
N LEU A 808 0.49 -12.31 -12.57
CA LEU A 808 -0.29 -13.40 -12.00
C LEU A 808 -0.93 -14.29 -13.07
N LYS A 809 -0.71 -15.61 -12.98
CA LYS A 809 -1.25 -16.61 -13.93
C LYS A 809 -2.48 -17.33 -13.39
N ASN A 810 -2.42 -17.82 -12.15
CA ASN A 810 -3.56 -18.52 -11.55
C ASN A 810 -3.60 -18.39 -10.02
N VAL A 811 -4.81 -18.51 -9.48
CA VAL A 811 -5.06 -18.61 -8.04
C VAL A 811 -5.96 -19.82 -7.81
N ARG A 812 -5.56 -20.69 -6.89
CA ARG A 812 -6.29 -21.91 -6.54
C ARG A 812 -6.62 -21.94 -5.07
N VAL A 813 -7.89 -22.20 -4.76
CA VAL A 813 -8.33 -22.55 -3.40
C VAL A 813 -7.80 -23.93 -3.07
N CYS A 814 -6.93 -24.00 -2.07
CA CYS A 814 -6.26 -25.22 -1.64
C CYS A 814 -6.73 -25.64 -0.24
N GLY A 815 -6.40 -26.89 0.13
CA GLY A 815 -6.70 -27.45 1.45
C GLY A 815 -7.90 -28.40 1.48
N PRO A 816 -7.97 -29.27 2.51
CA PRO A 816 -8.99 -30.30 2.58
C PRO A 816 -10.38 -29.77 2.94
N ARG A 817 -10.47 -28.58 3.56
CA ARG A 817 -11.69 -28.08 4.24
C ARG A 817 -12.66 -27.30 3.38
N TYR A 818 -12.17 -26.73 2.28
CA TYR A 818 -12.99 -25.98 1.34
C TYR A 818 -12.98 -26.67 -0.02
N TRP A 819 -14.03 -26.48 -0.81
CA TRP A 819 -14.06 -26.99 -2.17
C TRP A 819 -13.03 -26.26 -3.04
N PRO A 820 -12.30 -26.98 -3.91
CA PRO A 820 -11.30 -26.37 -4.77
C PRO A 820 -11.99 -25.50 -5.83
N GLN A 821 -11.35 -24.37 -6.12
CA GLN A 821 -11.72 -23.44 -7.17
C GLN A 821 -10.43 -22.96 -7.83
N LEU A 822 -10.39 -22.97 -9.16
CA LEU A 822 -9.26 -22.50 -9.95
C LEU A 822 -9.68 -21.24 -10.71
N ILE A 823 -8.98 -20.14 -10.47
CA ILE A 823 -9.17 -18.87 -11.16
C ILE A 823 -7.97 -18.69 -12.07
N LYS A 824 -8.20 -18.80 -13.38
CA LYS A 824 -7.17 -18.54 -14.40
C LYS A 824 -7.25 -17.08 -14.81
N ILE A 825 -6.09 -16.44 -14.87
CA ILE A 825 -5.98 -15.01 -15.17
C ILE A 825 -5.01 -14.86 -16.32
N THR A 826 -5.38 -14.03 -17.29
CA THR A 826 -4.49 -13.58 -18.34
C THR A 826 -3.66 -12.43 -17.79
N PRO A 827 -2.32 -12.53 -17.75
CA PRO A 827 -1.48 -11.44 -17.30
C PRO A 827 -1.71 -10.20 -18.18
N GLU A 828 -2.09 -9.10 -17.56
CA GLU A 828 -2.39 -7.84 -18.24
C GLU A 828 -1.78 -6.68 -17.45
N ASP A 829 -1.18 -5.71 -18.16
CA ASP A 829 -0.67 -4.47 -17.57
C ASP A 829 -1.82 -3.50 -17.26
N LYS A 830 -2.64 -3.89 -16.28
CA LYS A 830 -3.79 -3.14 -15.78
C LYS A 830 -3.88 -3.27 -14.26
N PRO A 831 -4.41 -2.26 -13.57
CA PRO A 831 -4.72 -2.39 -12.15
C PRO A 831 -5.78 -3.47 -11.92
N TRP A 832 -5.76 -4.04 -10.72
CA TRP A 832 -6.68 -5.11 -10.30
C TRP A 832 -8.15 -4.74 -10.40
N TRP A 833 -8.59 -3.84 -9.52
CA TRP A 833 -9.93 -3.31 -9.49
C TRP A 833 -9.88 -1.84 -9.08
N ARG A 834 -10.63 -1.00 -9.78
CA ARG A 834 -10.87 0.40 -9.41
C ARG A 834 -12.27 0.51 -8.82
N SER A 835 -12.41 1.30 -7.75
CA SER A 835 -13.73 1.55 -7.17
C SER A 835 -14.64 2.21 -8.22
N GLY A 836 -15.84 1.65 -8.40
CA GLY A 836 -16.85 2.18 -9.31
C GLY A 836 -16.81 1.67 -10.75
N ASP A 837 -15.79 0.88 -11.14
CA ASP A 837 -15.73 0.34 -12.49
C ASP A 837 -16.59 -0.93 -12.62
N LYS A 838 -17.70 -0.82 -13.35
CA LYS A 838 -18.70 -1.89 -13.55
C LYS A 838 -18.49 -2.68 -14.84
N THR A 839 -17.52 -2.29 -15.66
CA THR A 839 -17.48 -2.69 -17.07
C THR A 839 -16.64 -3.94 -17.36
N ASP A 840 -15.65 -4.26 -16.52
CA ASP A 840 -14.83 -5.47 -16.68
C ASP A 840 -15.25 -6.57 -15.68
N PRO A 841 -15.34 -7.85 -16.11
CA PRO A 841 -15.61 -8.97 -15.21
C PRO A 841 -14.43 -9.15 -14.24
N ASP A 842 -14.59 -8.62 -13.02
CA ASP A 842 -13.60 -8.78 -11.95
C ASP A 842 -13.62 -10.22 -11.41
N PRO A 843 -12.52 -10.99 -11.54
CA PRO A 843 -12.46 -12.37 -11.06
C PRO A 843 -12.59 -12.48 -9.52
N PHE A 844 -12.38 -11.39 -8.78
CA PHE A 844 -12.45 -11.35 -7.31
C PHE A 844 -13.50 -10.37 -6.80
N ASN A 845 -14.47 -9.87 -7.57
CA ASN A 845 -15.61 -9.08 -7.05
C ASN A 845 -15.24 -7.85 -6.15
N GLY A 846 -14.06 -7.25 -6.31
CA GLY A 846 -13.49 -6.21 -5.45
C GLY A 846 -12.58 -6.77 -4.35
N GLY A 847 -11.90 -7.89 -4.64
CA GLY A 847 -11.01 -8.59 -3.71
C GLY A 847 -11.71 -9.54 -2.73
N VAL A 848 -12.94 -9.98 -2.99
CA VAL A 848 -13.70 -10.98 -2.23
C VAL A 848 -13.87 -12.27 -3.04
N LEU A 849 -13.36 -13.38 -2.51
CA LEU A 849 -13.51 -14.71 -3.06
C LEU A 849 -14.50 -15.53 -2.22
N TYR A 850 -15.64 -15.87 -2.80
CA TYR A 850 -16.63 -16.74 -2.15
C TYR A 850 -16.18 -18.19 -2.21
N ILE A 851 -16.09 -18.85 -1.06
CA ILE A 851 -15.69 -20.25 -0.94
C ILE A 851 -16.75 -21.04 -0.18
N LYS A 852 -16.86 -22.33 -0.50
CA LYS A 852 -17.77 -23.22 0.21
C LYS A 852 -17.01 -24.23 1.06
N ARG A 853 -17.34 -24.27 2.35
CA ARG A 853 -16.80 -25.26 3.28
C ARG A 853 -17.34 -26.66 2.96
N LYS A 854 -16.48 -27.68 3.07
CA LYS A 854 -16.91 -29.07 2.97
C LYS A 854 -17.66 -29.47 4.23
N VAL A 855 -18.73 -30.25 4.05
CA VAL A 855 -19.47 -30.83 5.17
C VAL A 855 -18.54 -31.77 5.95
N GLY A 856 -18.58 -31.70 7.28
CA GLY A 856 -17.67 -32.47 8.14
C GLY A 856 -16.28 -31.84 8.36
N SER A 857 -16.12 -30.54 8.09
CA SER A 857 -14.91 -29.78 8.44
C SER A 857 -15.25 -28.51 9.23
N CYS A 858 -14.43 -28.20 10.23
CA CYS A 858 -14.49 -26.93 10.97
C CYS A 858 -13.70 -25.83 10.24
N SER A 859 -13.99 -24.55 10.54
CA SER A 859 -13.19 -23.44 9.99
C SER A 859 -11.75 -23.51 10.50
N TYR A 860 -10.81 -22.88 9.79
CA TYR A 860 -9.43 -22.76 10.29
C TYR A 860 -9.30 -21.84 11.51
N SER A 861 -10.32 -21.02 11.81
CA SER A 861 -10.37 -20.23 13.04
C SER A 861 -10.68 -21.12 14.25
N ASP A 862 -11.65 -22.03 14.09
CA ASP A 862 -12.12 -22.92 15.17
C ASP A 862 -11.18 -24.10 15.41
N ASP A 863 -10.56 -24.61 14.35
CA ASP A 863 -9.65 -25.75 14.41
C ASP A 863 -8.39 -25.46 13.57
N PRO A 864 -7.41 -24.65 14.02
CA PRO A 864 -6.29 -24.25 13.17
C PRO A 864 -5.43 -25.42 12.67
N ILE A 865 -5.22 -26.44 13.52
CA ILE A 865 -4.33 -27.57 13.25
C ILE A 865 -5.08 -28.70 12.52
N GLY A 866 -6.41 -28.71 12.58
CA GLY A 866 -7.22 -29.78 12.01
C GLY A 866 -7.32 -30.97 12.96
N CYS A 867 -6.90 -30.84 14.22
CA CYS A 867 -6.88 -31.95 15.17
C CYS A 867 -8.30 -32.40 15.54
N GLN A 868 -9.26 -31.48 15.65
CA GLN A 868 -10.67 -31.84 15.87
C GLN A 868 -11.21 -32.59 14.64
N SER A 869 -10.82 -32.13 13.45
CA SER A 869 -11.16 -32.75 12.18
C SER A 869 -10.40 -34.08 11.93
N LEU A 870 -9.20 -34.29 12.49
CA LEU A 870 -8.35 -35.48 12.30
C LEU A 870 -8.62 -36.59 13.31
N LEU A 871 -8.95 -36.25 14.57
CA LEU A 871 -9.44 -37.21 15.57
C LEU A 871 -10.65 -38.01 15.03
N SER A 872 -11.40 -37.43 14.10
CA SER A 872 -12.50 -38.10 13.39
C SER A 872 -12.07 -39.25 12.46
N ARG A 873 -10.91 -39.17 11.79
CA ARG A 873 -10.42 -40.23 10.88
C ARG A 873 -9.88 -41.43 11.67
N ALA A 874 -9.18 -41.17 12.76
CA ALA A 874 -8.69 -42.22 13.67
C ALA A 874 -9.85 -42.98 14.34
N MET A 875 -10.97 -42.31 14.64
CA MET A 875 -12.15 -42.98 15.22
C MET A 875 -12.92 -43.84 14.21
N HIS A 876 -12.83 -43.55 12.90
CA HIS A 876 -13.37 -44.43 11.87
C HIS A 876 -12.57 -45.74 11.76
N GLU A 877 -11.23 -45.68 11.87
CA GLU A 877 -10.39 -46.88 11.93
C GLU A 877 -10.60 -47.70 13.21
N VAL A 878 -10.99 -47.07 14.33
CA VAL A 878 -11.29 -47.78 15.59
C VAL A 878 -12.69 -48.44 15.56
N CYS A 879 -13.62 -47.96 14.75
CA CYS A 879 -14.95 -48.57 14.60
C CYS A 879 -15.00 -49.70 13.54
N ASP A 880 -14.04 -49.79 12.63
CA ASP A 880 -13.94 -50.85 11.62
C ASP A 880 -12.99 -51.99 12.06
N THR A 881 -13.34 -52.69 13.17
CA THR A 881 -12.87 -54.06 13.40
C THR A 881 -14.00 -54.94 13.97
N PRO A 882 -14.55 -55.89 13.18
CA PRO A 882 -15.43 -56.93 13.71
C PRO A 882 -14.68 -58.26 13.79
N SER A 883 -14.16 -58.64 14.96
CA SER A 883 -14.01 -60.07 15.33
C SER A 883 -13.52 -60.28 16.77
N THR A 884 -14.44 -60.74 17.62
CA THR A 884 -14.29 -61.86 18.59
C THR A 884 -12.89 -62.22 19.12
N SER A 885 -12.65 -62.03 20.44
CA SER A 885 -12.72 -63.10 21.46
C SER A 885 -12.27 -62.64 22.86
N CYS A 886 -13.06 -63.04 23.88
CA CYS A 886 -12.85 -63.07 25.33
C CYS A 886 -11.51 -62.58 25.95
N SER A 887 -11.62 -61.67 26.94
CA SER A 887 -11.28 -62.01 28.33
C SER A 887 -11.81 -60.95 29.31
N THR A 888 -12.43 -61.45 30.38
CA THR A 888 -12.93 -60.75 31.57
C THR A 888 -11.87 -59.95 32.30
N GLN A 889 -12.13 -58.67 32.58
CA GLN A 889 -11.75 -58.03 33.84
C GLN A 889 -12.58 -56.77 34.10
N LEU A 890 -13.27 -56.76 35.25
CA LEU A 890 -13.96 -55.60 35.80
C LEU A 890 -12.94 -54.50 36.13
N ASN A 891 -13.17 -53.29 35.63
CA ASN A 891 -12.83 -52.06 36.34
C ASN A 891 -13.93 -51.02 36.09
N ARG A 892 -14.75 -50.79 37.13
CA ARG A 892 -15.70 -49.68 37.21
C ARG A 892 -14.92 -48.40 37.46
N ALA A 893 -14.68 -47.61 36.41
CA ALA A 893 -14.35 -46.19 36.52
C ALA A 893 -15.00 -45.46 35.33
N SER A 894 -15.96 -44.59 35.65
CA SER A 894 -16.58 -43.56 34.80
C SER A 894 -16.78 -43.87 33.31
N HIS A 895 -17.91 -44.48 32.96
CA HIS A 895 -18.49 -44.29 31.61
C HIS A 895 -18.94 -42.83 31.47
N SER A 896 -18.05 -41.93 31.05
CA SER A 896 -18.48 -40.69 30.41
C SER A 896 -19.14 -41.09 29.10
N SER A 897 -20.47 -41.17 29.07
CA SER A 897 -21.21 -41.33 27.82
C SER A 897 -20.88 -40.13 26.94
N PHE A 898 -20.01 -40.32 25.95
CA PHE A 898 -19.72 -39.26 24.97
C PHE A 898 -21.02 -38.89 24.28
N ARG A 899 -21.40 -37.62 24.45
CA ARG A 899 -22.62 -37.04 23.92
C ARG A 899 -22.48 -36.88 22.41
N VAL A 900 -23.36 -37.50 21.62
CA VAL A 900 -23.28 -37.49 20.14
C VAL A 900 -23.40 -36.06 19.59
N ASP A 901 -24.13 -35.20 20.28
CA ASP A 901 -24.20 -33.75 20.07
C ASP A 901 -22.83 -33.06 20.23
N GLN A 902 -22.08 -33.38 21.30
CA GLN A 902 -20.71 -32.86 21.48
C GLN A 902 -19.79 -33.38 20.38
N LEU A 903 -19.92 -34.64 19.99
CA LEU A 903 -19.17 -35.27 18.92
C LEU A 903 -19.45 -34.60 17.55
N VAL A 904 -20.73 -34.43 17.17
CA VAL A 904 -21.11 -33.77 15.91
C VAL A 904 -20.68 -32.30 15.89
N SER A 905 -20.74 -31.61 17.03
CA SER A 905 -20.23 -30.24 17.14
C SER A 905 -18.70 -30.13 16.96
N THR A 906 -17.95 -31.20 17.26
CA THR A 906 -16.50 -31.27 16.94
C THR A 906 -16.20 -31.59 15.46
N PHE A 907 -17.18 -32.08 14.69
CA PHE A 907 -17.00 -32.47 13.28
C PHE A 907 -17.57 -31.47 12.27
N SER A 908 -18.67 -30.81 12.61
CA SER A 908 -19.36 -29.94 11.68
C SER A 908 -20.03 -28.79 12.41
N ALA A 909 -19.73 -27.58 11.95
CA ALA A 909 -20.46 -26.38 12.33
C ALA A 909 -21.78 -26.20 11.56
N ASN A 910 -22.28 -27.23 10.85
CA ASN A 910 -23.55 -27.14 10.13
C ASN A 910 -24.72 -27.20 11.13
N PRO A 911 -25.52 -26.13 11.26
CA PRO A 911 -26.60 -26.07 12.25
C PRO A 911 -27.63 -27.18 12.08
N SER A 912 -27.87 -27.66 10.86
CA SER A 912 -28.83 -28.74 10.57
C SER A 912 -28.33 -30.08 11.12
N LEU A 913 -27.03 -30.37 10.99
CA LEU A 913 -26.43 -31.58 11.54
C LEU A 913 -26.35 -31.52 13.07
N ILE A 914 -26.00 -30.35 13.62
CA ILE A 914 -26.00 -30.14 15.07
C ILE A 914 -27.42 -30.27 15.63
N ALA A 915 -28.41 -29.66 14.98
CA ALA A 915 -29.81 -29.76 15.39
C ALA A 915 -30.33 -31.19 15.27
N PHE A 916 -29.97 -31.92 14.20
CA PHE A 916 -30.28 -33.34 14.06
C PHE A 916 -29.65 -34.17 15.18
N ALA A 917 -28.38 -33.94 15.51
CA ALA A 917 -27.71 -34.64 16.61
C ALA A 917 -28.39 -34.35 17.96
N LYS A 918 -28.73 -33.09 18.22
CA LYS A 918 -29.46 -32.70 19.45
C LYS A 918 -30.87 -33.30 19.51
N LEU A 919 -31.62 -33.29 18.41
CA LEU A 919 -33.02 -33.73 18.40
C LEU A 919 -33.21 -35.24 18.27
N CYS A 920 -32.30 -35.92 17.57
CA CYS A 920 -32.44 -37.32 17.19
C CYS A 920 -31.41 -38.23 17.84
N CYS A 921 -30.26 -37.72 18.29
CA CYS A 921 -29.18 -38.51 18.88
C CYS A 921 -29.01 -38.30 20.40
N GLU A 922 -29.46 -37.18 20.98
CA GLU A 922 -29.72 -37.15 22.42
C GLU A 922 -30.86 -38.12 22.70
N SER A 923 -30.60 -39.06 23.62
CA SER A 923 -31.32 -40.31 23.71
C SER A 923 -32.84 -40.17 23.76
N TRP A 924 -33.52 -41.02 22.97
CA TRP A 924 -34.92 -41.44 23.16
C TRP A 924 -35.28 -41.96 24.57
N LYS A 925 -34.39 -41.86 25.56
CA LYS A 925 -34.62 -42.33 26.93
C LYS A 925 -35.63 -41.48 27.71
N ASP A 926 -35.82 -40.21 27.36
CA ASP A 926 -36.77 -39.33 28.08
C ASP A 926 -38.18 -39.28 27.47
N ARG A 927 -38.43 -39.97 26.34
CA ARG A 927 -39.77 -39.99 25.70
C ARG A 927 -40.67 -41.16 26.10
N GLN A 928 -40.25 -42.02 27.03
CA GLN A 928 -41.13 -43.08 27.58
C GLN A 928 -42.14 -42.58 28.63
N VAL A 929 -42.22 -41.28 28.93
CA VAL A 929 -43.15 -40.74 29.95
C VAL A 929 -44.42 -40.07 29.36
N LEU A 930 -44.64 -40.10 28.04
CA LEU A 930 -45.79 -39.40 27.42
C LEU A 930 -46.79 -40.30 26.67
N TYR A 931 -46.90 -41.57 27.04
CA TYR A 931 -48.06 -42.42 26.71
C TYR A 931 -48.69 -43.05 27.97
N SER A 932 -48.93 -42.23 29.00
CA SER A 932 -49.86 -42.55 30.07
C SER A 932 -50.49 -41.28 30.66
N VAL A 933 -51.30 -40.58 29.86
CA VAL A 933 -52.55 -39.90 30.28
C VAL A 933 -53.49 -39.91 29.08
#